data_AF-A0A0E3GR01-F1
#
_entry.id   AF-A0A0E3GR01-F1
#
_cell.length_a   1.000
_cell.length_b   1.000
_cell.length_c   1.000
_cell.angle_alpha   90.00
_cell.angle_beta   90.00
_cell.angle_gamma   90.00
#
_symmetry.space_group_name_H-M   'P 1'
#
loop_
_entity.id
_entity.type
_entity.pdbx_description
1 polymer ?
#
loop_
_entity_poly.entity_id
_entity_poly.type
_entity_poly.pdbx_seq_one_letter_code
_entity_poly.pdbx_strand_id
1 'polypeptide(L)'
;MDNKLSKNAYGGVKGKDYVPYLSKGSKSGGNGVVLIIGVILAALFAASTAYSGMKSGLTVAAGIPGSIIGSAFIAVLAKQKGILGKNLLQGMSSGGESIASGMIFVLPAIFLIGSEVSFLEGFTVGVGGVLFGIGIASLVYNYLIVEEHGKLMYPESMAISETLVASEGAGESMKYMGIGFGIGGIITVITSSFLNIANNVISYINESFYKWRFEVEVNPLLLGIGFIVGMDVSLTMFAGSILSNFAILPLIGYFAGFGKGGANVWNNPSVAISAMQVKHIAGSYVKYIGAGMMLSGGLIGAIRLIPTIVSSIQETLNAKSTNGKGGSSSETLILLGGIVVGFIGGFIVSGGNIVMAITASILSLFLSMLFVIVSGRLTGTIGTSNLPVSGMTIASIVIVTLLFVVMGWKNPGSNRSLLLFGTFIVTAIATAGGYCQSQKVTFVIGGDKNEMQKYFAVAGVVGVAVVTGTILLLSSQLAMTGDKVPFALPQANLMSTLTAGIMSGKLPWVMIITGAVMGIVLFLLDLPIMTVAIGFYLPISTTSIILVGAIVRLIVERASKSEKEKEVRVSNGISLSSGLVAGGSIIGLIGIIFQVSGVIKGSEPSGFAATNGMAFVILAILVIATMIPILSSKVKSDK
;
A
#
# COMPACT_ATOMS: atom_id res chain seq x y z
N MET A 1 -10.04 26.08 25.59
CA MET A 1 -8.88 25.32 25.07
C MET A 1 -8.76 25.74 23.63
N ASP A 2 -7.65 26.35 23.25
CA ASP A 2 -7.43 26.68 21.83
C ASP A 2 -7.50 25.38 21.03
N ASN A 3 -8.26 25.35 19.93
CA ASN A 3 -8.45 24.19 19.06
C ASN A 3 -7.18 23.89 18.22
N LYS A 4 -5.99 23.98 18.84
CA LYS A 4 -4.69 23.86 18.19
C LYS A 4 -3.74 23.05 19.05
N LEU A 5 -2.89 22.25 18.39
CA LEU A 5 -1.78 21.56 19.03
C LEU A 5 -0.73 22.56 19.50
N SER A 6 -0.05 22.23 20.59
CA SER A 6 1.14 22.97 21.02
C SER A 6 2.23 22.88 19.95
N LYS A 7 2.98 23.96 19.74
CA LYS A 7 4.17 23.96 18.86
C LYS A 7 5.18 22.87 19.26
N ASN A 8 5.23 22.55 20.56
CA ASN A 8 6.11 21.52 21.10
C ASN A 8 5.74 20.11 20.66
N ALA A 9 4.56 19.90 20.06
CA ALA A 9 4.15 18.61 19.53
C ALA A 9 4.89 18.23 18.23
N TYR A 10 5.41 19.23 17.49
CA TYR A 10 6.12 19.03 16.22
C TYR A 10 7.63 18.79 16.39
N GLY A 11 8.13 18.81 17.64
CA GLY A 11 9.53 18.57 17.97
C GLY A 11 10.15 19.68 18.82
N GLY A 12 11.48 19.63 18.97
CA GLY A 12 12.25 20.64 19.71
C GLY A 12 12.22 20.53 21.24
N VAL A 13 11.45 19.59 21.80
CA VAL A 13 11.36 19.32 23.23
C VAL A 13 11.59 17.82 23.49
N LYS A 14 12.28 17.47 24.58
CA LYS A 14 12.43 16.07 24.99
C LYS A 14 11.04 15.52 25.37
N GLY A 15 10.70 14.30 24.97
CA GLY A 15 9.33 13.78 25.20
C GLY A 15 8.95 13.63 26.68
N LYS A 16 9.92 13.58 27.61
CA LYS A 16 9.65 13.63 29.06
C LYS A 16 9.11 14.98 29.53
N ASP A 17 9.45 16.04 28.81
CA ASP A 17 9.06 17.42 29.11
C ASP A 17 7.84 17.86 28.27
N TYR A 18 7.36 16.97 27.38
CA TYR A 18 6.18 17.23 26.56
C TYR A 18 4.90 17.03 27.39
N VAL A 19 4.03 18.05 27.36
CA VAL A 19 2.70 17.99 27.98
C VAL A 19 1.67 17.61 26.91
N PRO A 20 1.00 16.45 27.02
CA PRO A 20 -0.01 16.02 26.05
C PRO A 20 -1.24 16.92 26.02
N TYR A 21 -1.99 16.87 24.91
CA TYR A 21 -3.21 17.65 24.73
C TYR A 21 -4.22 17.41 25.87
N LEU A 22 -4.44 16.14 26.25
CA LEU A 22 -5.16 15.77 27.47
C LEU A 22 -4.18 15.41 28.58
N SER A 23 -3.91 16.36 29.46
CA SER A 23 -3.00 16.17 30.61
C SER A 23 -3.70 15.75 31.91
N LYS A 24 -5.03 15.90 32.01
CA LYS A 24 -5.85 15.58 33.20
C LYS A 24 -7.06 14.73 32.83
N GLY A 25 -7.46 13.82 33.72
CA GLY A 25 -8.63 12.95 33.57
C GLY A 25 -8.30 11.51 33.14
N SER A 26 -9.34 10.76 32.74
CA SER A 26 -9.18 9.39 32.24
C SER A 26 -8.39 9.38 30.94
N LYS A 27 -7.41 8.48 30.83
CA LYS A 27 -6.64 8.23 29.59
C LYS A 27 -7.27 7.17 28.69
N SER A 28 -8.38 6.56 29.11
CA SER A 28 -9.08 5.52 28.37
C SER A 28 -10.22 6.09 27.52
N GLY A 29 -10.16 5.83 26.22
CA GLY A 29 -11.21 6.13 25.25
C GLY A 29 -12.08 4.93 24.90
N GLY A 30 -11.71 3.72 25.35
CA GLY A 30 -12.32 2.47 24.92
C GLY A 30 -13.67 2.16 25.57
N ASN A 31 -14.54 1.51 24.79
CA ASN A 31 -15.68 0.72 25.24
C ASN A 31 -16.10 -0.26 24.12
N GLY A 32 -17.16 -1.03 24.35
CA GLY A 32 -17.69 -1.97 23.34
C GLY A 32 -18.13 -1.28 22.05
N VAL A 33 -18.74 -0.08 22.12
CA VAL A 33 -19.17 0.68 20.94
C VAL A 33 -17.99 1.11 20.08
N VAL A 34 -16.95 1.69 20.69
CA VAL A 34 -15.69 2.07 20.02
C VAL A 34 -15.03 0.85 19.39
N LEU A 35 -15.03 -0.29 20.09
CA LEU A 35 -14.47 -1.53 19.54
C LEU A 35 -15.23 -2.01 18.31
N ILE A 36 -16.57 -2.05 18.36
CA ILE A 36 -17.41 -2.48 17.23
C ILE A 36 -17.19 -1.57 16.02
N ILE A 37 -17.26 -0.25 16.21
CA ILE A 37 -17.06 0.72 15.14
C ILE A 37 -15.65 0.58 14.58
N GLY A 38 -14.65 0.43 15.45
CA GLY A 38 -13.26 0.28 15.04
C GLY A 38 -13.00 -1.02 14.28
N VAL A 39 -13.65 -2.14 14.63
CA VAL A 39 -13.60 -3.38 13.86
C VAL A 39 -14.19 -3.18 12.46
N ILE A 40 -15.31 -2.48 12.34
CA ILE A 40 -15.93 -2.16 11.05
C ILE A 40 -14.99 -1.31 10.20
N LEU A 41 -14.38 -0.27 10.78
CA LEU A 41 -13.43 0.58 10.07
C LEU A 41 -12.15 -0.16 9.67
N ALA A 42 -11.60 -0.99 10.56
CA ALA A 42 -10.45 -1.83 10.26
C ALA A 42 -10.74 -2.76 9.08
N ALA A 43 -11.91 -3.41 9.07
CA ALA A 43 -12.34 -4.26 7.96
C ALA A 43 -12.53 -3.47 6.66
N LEU A 44 -13.21 -2.33 6.72
CA LEU A 44 -13.44 -1.45 5.57
C LEU A 44 -12.12 -1.02 4.92
N PHE A 45 -11.20 -0.46 5.71
CA PHE A 45 -9.92 0.02 5.18
C PHE A 45 -8.99 -1.13 4.79
N ALA A 46 -9.02 -2.27 5.47
CA ALA A 46 -8.29 -3.46 5.04
C ALA A 46 -8.73 -3.94 3.64
N ALA A 47 -10.04 -4.09 3.41
CA ALA A 47 -10.59 -4.50 2.11
C ALA A 47 -10.32 -3.46 1.02
N SER A 48 -10.59 -2.18 1.32
CA SER A 48 -10.37 -1.07 0.39
C SER A 48 -8.90 -0.94 -0.02
N THR A 49 -7.98 -1.00 0.94
CA THR A 49 -6.54 -0.90 0.68
C THR A 49 -6.02 -2.15 -0.03
N ALA A 50 -6.50 -3.35 0.32
CA ALA A 50 -6.11 -4.57 -0.38
C ALA A 50 -6.49 -4.51 -1.87
N TYR A 51 -7.74 -4.14 -2.15
CA TYR A 51 -8.25 -4.01 -3.52
C TYR A 51 -7.49 -2.93 -4.32
N SER A 52 -7.45 -1.70 -3.79
CA SER A 52 -6.79 -0.57 -4.46
C SER A 52 -5.29 -0.78 -4.65
N GLY A 53 -4.61 -1.34 -3.64
CA GLY A 53 -3.19 -1.62 -3.66
C GLY A 53 -2.82 -2.72 -4.64
N MET A 54 -3.60 -3.81 -4.72
CA MET A 54 -3.40 -4.84 -5.76
C MET A 54 -3.64 -4.29 -7.17
N LYS A 55 -4.56 -3.34 -7.32
CA LYS A 55 -4.91 -2.76 -8.62
C LYS A 55 -3.85 -1.78 -9.12
N SER A 56 -3.40 -0.87 -8.26
CA SER A 56 -2.54 0.27 -8.64
C SER A 56 -1.08 0.15 -8.21
N GLY A 57 -0.76 -0.75 -7.27
CA GLY A 57 0.53 -0.79 -6.60
C GLY A 57 0.75 0.32 -5.57
N LEU A 58 -0.24 1.15 -5.28
CA LEU A 58 -0.14 2.24 -4.29
C LEU A 58 -1.21 2.05 -3.20
N THR A 59 -0.83 2.29 -1.95
CA THR A 59 -1.75 2.30 -0.82
C THR A 59 -2.06 3.73 -0.41
N VAL A 60 -3.25 3.95 0.13
CA VAL A 60 -3.70 5.25 0.63
C VAL A 60 -3.77 5.20 2.14
N ALA A 61 -3.13 6.17 2.80
CA ALA A 61 -3.13 6.26 4.26
C ALA A 61 -4.57 6.37 4.81
N ALA A 62 -4.98 5.36 5.59
CA ALA A 62 -6.32 5.30 6.17
C ALA A 62 -6.46 6.09 7.47
N GLY A 63 -5.35 6.60 8.01
CA GLY A 63 -5.36 7.29 9.30
C GLY A 63 -6.26 8.52 9.27
N ILE A 64 -5.87 9.54 8.51
CA ILE A 64 -6.63 10.80 8.42
C ILE A 64 -8.13 10.54 8.11
N PRO A 65 -8.49 9.73 7.10
CA PRO A 65 -9.88 9.32 6.90
C PRO A 65 -10.55 8.66 8.11
N GLY A 66 -9.84 7.75 8.77
CA GLY A 66 -10.27 7.06 9.98
C GLY A 66 -10.53 8.03 11.14
N SER A 67 -9.72 9.07 11.30
CA SER A 67 -9.95 10.12 12.31
C SER A 67 -11.20 10.95 12.01
N ILE A 68 -11.49 11.24 10.74
CA ILE A 68 -12.67 12.01 10.31
C ILE A 68 -13.95 11.18 10.52
N ILE A 69 -13.96 9.95 9.99
CA ILE A 69 -15.10 9.03 10.10
C ILE A 69 -15.34 8.69 11.58
N GLY A 70 -14.27 8.33 12.30
CA GLY A 70 -14.32 8.04 13.72
C GLY A 70 -14.84 9.22 14.52
N SER A 71 -14.47 10.46 14.16
CA SER A 71 -15.00 11.67 14.80
C SER A 71 -16.51 11.80 14.72
N ALA A 72 -17.11 11.52 13.57
CA ALA A 72 -18.57 11.59 13.43
C ALA A 72 -19.28 10.45 14.17
N PHE A 73 -18.77 9.22 14.07
CA PHE A 73 -19.38 8.09 14.77
C PHE A 73 -19.31 8.25 16.29
N ILE A 74 -18.20 8.73 16.84
CA ILE A 74 -18.11 9.06 18.27
C ILE A 74 -19.06 10.20 18.62
N ALA A 75 -19.18 11.22 17.77
CA ALA A 75 -20.11 12.31 17.99
C ALA A 75 -21.58 11.88 18.01
N VAL A 76 -21.95 10.76 17.37
CA VAL A 76 -23.33 10.24 17.38
C VAL A 76 -23.53 9.17 18.44
N LEU A 77 -22.62 8.20 18.54
CA LEU A 77 -22.82 6.93 19.25
C LEU A 77 -22.05 6.82 20.57
N ALA A 78 -21.05 7.68 20.81
CA ALA A 78 -20.18 7.56 21.99
C ALA A 78 -19.63 8.92 22.47
N LYS A 79 -20.46 9.97 22.49
CA LYS A 79 -20.07 11.36 22.79
C LYS A 79 -19.17 11.50 24.02
N GLN A 80 -19.42 10.68 25.05
CA GLN A 80 -18.67 10.69 26.31
C GLN A 80 -17.20 10.27 26.20
N LYS A 81 -16.78 9.61 25.12
CA LYS A 81 -15.38 9.16 24.90
C LYS A 81 -14.49 10.23 24.27
N GLY A 82 -15.08 11.30 23.74
CA GLY A 82 -14.36 12.47 23.25
C GLY A 82 -13.24 12.12 22.26
N ILE A 83 -12.11 12.83 22.35
CA ILE A 83 -10.97 12.69 21.43
C ILE A 83 -10.21 11.36 21.58
N LEU A 84 -10.25 10.72 22.76
CA LEU A 84 -9.57 9.44 23.00
C LEU A 84 -10.24 8.29 22.25
N GLY A 85 -11.58 8.25 22.23
CA GLY A 85 -12.32 7.28 21.41
C GLY A 85 -12.03 7.47 19.91
N LYS A 86 -11.95 8.72 19.45
CA LYS A 86 -11.60 9.06 18.07
C LYS A 86 -10.18 8.59 17.70
N ASN A 87 -9.23 8.77 18.62
CA ASN A 87 -7.86 8.28 18.48
C ASN A 87 -7.82 6.75 18.30
N LEU A 88 -8.55 5.99 19.13
CA LEU A 88 -8.62 4.53 18.99
C LEU A 88 -9.20 4.10 17.63
N LEU A 89 -10.29 4.73 17.16
CA LEU A 89 -10.87 4.42 15.85
C LEU A 89 -9.89 4.70 14.70
N GLN A 90 -9.20 5.83 14.76
CA GLN A 90 -8.11 6.18 13.86
C GLN A 90 -7.02 5.09 13.85
N GLY A 91 -6.58 4.64 15.03
CA GLY A 91 -5.57 3.59 15.15
C GLY A 91 -6.03 2.27 14.54
N MET A 92 -7.31 1.92 14.71
CA MET A 92 -7.88 0.71 14.10
C MET A 92 -7.98 0.80 12.58
N SER A 93 -8.34 1.97 12.03
CA SER A 93 -8.33 2.22 10.59
C SER A 93 -6.90 2.11 10.00
N SER A 94 -5.92 2.72 10.66
CA SER A 94 -4.49 2.58 10.29
C SER A 94 -4.01 1.14 10.39
N GLY A 95 -4.47 0.39 11.39
CA GLY A 95 -4.22 -1.05 11.50
C GLY A 95 -4.64 -1.77 10.22
N GLY A 96 -5.92 -1.70 9.85
CA GLY A 96 -6.43 -2.38 8.65
C GLY A 96 -5.62 -2.07 7.37
N GLU A 97 -5.27 -0.80 7.17
CA GLU A 97 -4.45 -0.35 6.04
C GLU A 97 -3.01 -0.90 6.08
N SER A 98 -2.35 -0.86 7.23
CA SER A 98 -0.97 -1.32 7.37
C SER A 98 -0.84 -2.82 7.16
N ILE A 99 -1.83 -3.61 7.59
CA ILE A 99 -1.87 -5.05 7.30
C ILE A 99 -2.05 -5.29 5.80
N ALA A 100 -2.98 -4.58 5.16
CA ALA A 100 -3.20 -4.68 3.73
C ALA A 100 -1.93 -4.33 2.93
N SER A 101 -1.27 -3.22 3.28
CA SER A 101 -0.02 -2.78 2.66
C SER A 101 1.08 -3.84 2.73
N GLY A 102 1.19 -4.56 3.86
CA GLY A 102 2.17 -5.63 4.00
C GLY A 102 1.82 -6.90 3.21
N MET A 103 0.59 -7.41 3.37
CA MET A 103 0.21 -8.72 2.83
C MET A 103 0.09 -8.72 1.30
N ILE A 104 -0.40 -7.64 0.67
CA ILE A 104 -0.58 -7.59 -0.79
C ILE A 104 0.74 -7.61 -1.57
N PHE A 105 1.87 -7.34 -0.91
CA PHE A 105 3.18 -7.33 -1.56
C PHE A 105 3.65 -8.74 -1.92
N VAL A 106 3.27 -9.75 -1.12
CA VAL A 106 3.83 -11.10 -1.23
C VAL A 106 2.76 -12.16 -1.40
N LEU A 107 1.65 -12.09 -0.65
CA LEU A 107 0.66 -13.17 -0.66
C LEU A 107 0.05 -13.42 -2.06
N PRO A 108 -0.29 -12.39 -2.86
CA PRO A 108 -0.77 -12.60 -4.23
C PRO A 108 0.26 -13.25 -5.17
N ALA A 109 1.55 -13.18 -4.85
CA ALA A 109 2.62 -13.76 -5.66
C ALA A 109 2.51 -15.29 -5.74
N ILE A 110 1.86 -15.92 -4.76
CA ILE A 110 1.60 -17.36 -4.72
C ILE A 110 0.72 -17.78 -5.91
N PHE A 111 -0.32 -17.01 -6.22
CA PHE A 111 -1.18 -17.28 -7.38
C PHE A 111 -0.46 -17.03 -8.70
N LEU A 112 0.43 -16.03 -8.73
CA LEU A 112 1.23 -15.72 -9.93
C LEU A 112 2.24 -16.82 -10.29
N ILE A 113 2.67 -17.63 -9.31
CA ILE A 113 3.50 -18.82 -9.56
C ILE A 113 2.66 -20.09 -9.82
N GLY A 114 1.34 -19.96 -9.94
CA GLY A 114 0.41 -21.07 -10.18
C GLY A 114 0.17 -21.96 -8.95
N SER A 115 0.44 -21.46 -7.74
CA SER A 115 0.16 -22.17 -6.48
C SER A 115 -1.09 -21.61 -5.81
N GLU A 116 -1.64 -22.35 -4.86
CA GLU A 116 -2.80 -21.95 -4.07
C GLU A 116 -2.43 -21.77 -2.60
N VAL A 117 -3.16 -20.93 -1.87
CA VAL A 117 -3.00 -20.75 -0.42
C VAL A 117 -4.35 -20.90 0.25
N SER A 118 -4.40 -21.58 1.39
CA SER A 118 -5.62 -21.68 2.20
C SER A 118 -5.82 -20.43 3.06
N PHE A 119 -7.07 -20.16 3.45
CA PHE A 119 -7.36 -19.07 4.39
C PHE A 119 -6.57 -19.22 5.69
N LEU A 120 -6.46 -20.44 6.24
CA LEU A 120 -5.75 -20.69 7.50
C LEU A 120 -4.25 -20.40 7.38
N GLU A 121 -3.61 -20.73 6.27
CA GLU A 121 -2.19 -20.42 6.05
C GLU A 121 -1.96 -18.91 6.00
N GLY A 122 -2.71 -18.20 5.14
CA GLY A 122 -2.62 -16.74 5.02
C GLY A 122 -2.95 -16.03 6.33
N PHE A 123 -3.98 -16.51 7.04
CA PHE A 123 -4.39 -15.97 8.33
C PHE A 123 -3.33 -16.20 9.41
N THR A 124 -2.77 -17.41 9.52
CA THR A 124 -1.78 -17.73 10.56
C THR A 124 -0.49 -16.94 10.36
N VAL A 125 0.06 -16.90 9.14
CA VAL A 125 1.30 -16.14 8.88
C VAL A 125 1.07 -14.63 9.03
N GLY A 126 -0.10 -14.13 8.61
CA GLY A 126 -0.47 -12.73 8.76
C GLY A 126 -0.60 -12.34 10.23
N VAL A 127 -1.36 -13.09 11.04
CA VAL A 127 -1.52 -12.83 12.49
C VAL A 127 -0.19 -12.96 13.21
N GLY A 128 0.61 -13.96 12.88
CA GLY A 128 1.97 -14.09 13.42
C GLY A 128 2.81 -12.84 13.14
N GLY A 129 2.79 -12.36 11.89
CA GLY A 129 3.51 -11.15 11.48
C GLY A 129 3.01 -9.90 12.22
N VAL A 130 1.68 -9.73 12.34
CA VAL A 130 1.07 -8.61 13.08
C VAL A 130 1.49 -8.60 14.54
N LEU A 131 1.31 -9.71 15.25
CA LEU A 131 1.62 -9.80 16.67
C LEU A 131 3.11 -9.62 16.92
N PHE A 132 3.96 -10.21 16.07
CA PHE A 132 5.40 -10.06 16.16
C PHE A 132 5.84 -8.61 15.89
N GLY A 133 5.30 -7.98 14.84
CA GLY A 133 5.57 -6.59 14.47
C GLY A 133 5.18 -5.61 15.58
N ILE A 134 3.97 -5.75 16.14
CA ILE A 134 3.52 -4.98 17.31
C ILE A 134 4.46 -5.25 18.49
N GLY A 135 4.74 -6.51 18.80
CA GLY A 135 5.56 -6.90 19.94
C GLY A 135 6.95 -6.26 19.94
N ILE A 136 7.69 -6.36 18.82
CA ILE A 136 9.02 -5.74 18.71
C ILE A 136 8.92 -4.21 18.69
N ALA A 137 7.96 -3.63 17.97
CA ALA A 137 7.77 -2.17 17.94
C ALA A 137 7.42 -1.60 19.33
N SER A 138 6.66 -2.36 20.15
CA SER A 138 6.35 -1.97 21.53
C SER A 138 7.58 -1.93 22.43
N LEU A 139 8.57 -2.82 22.23
CA LEU A 139 9.81 -2.84 23.00
C LEU A 139 10.65 -1.58 22.78
N VAL A 140 10.66 -1.04 21.56
CA VAL A 140 11.41 0.16 21.19
C VAL A 140 10.60 1.46 21.35
N TYR A 141 9.35 1.37 21.83
CA TYR A 141 8.45 2.52 21.97
C TYR A 141 9.05 3.66 22.80
N ASN A 142 9.62 3.37 23.98
CA ASN A 142 10.14 4.42 24.86
C ASN A 142 11.26 5.20 24.17
N TYR A 143 12.13 4.49 23.45
CA TYR A 143 13.21 5.11 22.70
C TYR A 143 12.68 5.96 21.53
N LEU A 144 11.89 5.37 20.62
CA LEU A 144 11.46 6.04 19.39
C LEU A 144 10.42 7.15 19.61
N ILE A 145 9.44 6.93 20.50
CA ILE A 145 8.29 7.82 20.66
C ILE A 145 8.52 8.88 21.74
N VAL A 146 9.17 8.49 22.86
CA VAL A 146 9.35 9.37 24.02
C VAL A 146 10.72 10.04 24.02
N GLU A 147 11.82 9.29 23.96
CA GLU A 147 13.16 9.88 24.04
C GLU A 147 13.49 10.70 22.78
N GLU A 148 13.22 10.14 21.61
CA GLU A 148 13.48 10.77 20.32
C GLU A 148 12.34 11.70 19.84
N HIS A 149 11.38 12.06 20.71
CA HIS A 149 10.24 12.91 20.32
C HIS A 149 10.67 14.22 19.64
N GLY A 150 11.75 14.85 20.10
CA GLY A 150 12.26 16.10 19.57
C GLY A 150 12.95 15.98 18.19
N LYS A 151 13.27 14.76 17.75
CA LYS A 151 13.96 14.47 16.48
C LYS A 151 13.06 13.74 15.48
N LEU A 152 12.20 12.83 15.96
CA LEU A 152 11.26 12.06 15.16
C LEU A 152 9.87 12.70 15.22
N MET A 153 9.54 13.42 14.15
CA MET A 153 8.29 14.17 14.02
C MET A 153 7.07 13.24 13.89
N TYR A 154 7.21 12.14 13.14
CA TYR A 154 6.08 11.31 12.67
C TYR A 154 5.03 12.17 11.94
N PRO A 155 5.32 12.63 10.71
CA PRO A 155 4.55 13.68 10.03
C PRO A 155 3.06 13.33 9.86
N GLU A 156 2.75 12.07 9.53
CA GLU A 156 1.34 11.64 9.41
C GLU A 156 0.63 11.63 10.77
N SER A 157 1.33 11.23 11.84
CA SER A 157 0.77 11.30 13.19
C SER A 157 0.43 12.72 13.58
N MET A 158 1.25 13.69 13.19
CA MET A 158 0.97 15.10 13.42
C MET A 158 -0.27 15.57 12.66
N ALA A 159 -0.39 15.24 11.36
CA ALA A 159 -1.57 15.56 10.56
C ALA A 159 -2.85 14.92 11.12
N ILE A 160 -2.77 13.68 11.59
CA ILE A 160 -3.86 12.98 12.27
C ILE A 160 -4.23 13.70 13.58
N SER A 161 -3.23 14.09 14.37
CA SER A 161 -3.45 14.73 15.67
C SER A 161 -4.09 16.11 15.48
N GLU A 162 -3.66 16.87 14.46
CA GLU A 162 -4.30 18.12 14.04
C GLU A 162 -5.76 17.88 13.68
N THR A 163 -6.04 16.85 12.88
CA THR A 163 -7.40 16.49 12.45
C THR A 163 -8.29 16.14 13.64
N LEU A 164 -7.76 15.40 14.61
CA LEU A 164 -8.49 15.04 15.83
C LEU A 164 -8.81 16.26 16.71
N VAL A 165 -7.85 17.19 16.87
CA VAL A 165 -8.01 18.40 17.68
C VAL A 165 -8.90 19.44 16.98
N ALA A 166 -8.76 19.62 15.67
CA ALA A 166 -9.51 20.57 14.85
C ALA A 166 -10.95 20.11 14.52
N SER A 167 -11.59 19.33 15.41
CA SER A 167 -12.88 18.65 15.21
C SER A 167 -14.04 19.53 14.70
N GLU A 168 -13.92 20.86 14.68
CA GLU A 168 -14.85 21.80 14.04
C GLU A 168 -14.88 21.69 12.49
N GLY A 169 -13.84 21.14 11.86
CA GLY A 169 -13.78 20.87 10.42
C GLY A 169 -14.27 19.48 9.98
N ALA A 170 -14.50 18.55 10.93
CA ALA A 170 -14.81 17.15 10.61
C ALA A 170 -16.08 16.98 9.76
N GLY A 171 -17.07 17.86 9.92
CA GLY A 171 -18.31 17.82 9.13
C GLY A 171 -18.09 18.16 7.64
N GLU A 172 -17.18 19.08 7.34
CA GLU A 172 -16.88 19.47 5.95
C GLU A 172 -16.05 18.40 5.26
N SER A 173 -14.96 17.92 5.89
CA SER A 173 -14.15 16.82 5.35
C SER A 173 -14.99 15.54 5.15
N MET A 174 -15.92 15.24 6.07
CA MET A 174 -16.85 14.11 5.91
C MET A 174 -17.80 14.29 4.72
N LYS A 175 -18.34 15.49 4.52
CA LYS A 175 -19.17 15.80 3.35
C LYS A 175 -18.41 15.53 2.05
N TYR A 176 -17.17 16.01 1.96
CA TYR A 176 -16.30 15.79 0.80
C TYR A 176 -16.00 14.32 0.55
N MET A 177 -15.69 13.57 1.60
CA MET A 177 -15.49 12.13 1.53
C MET A 177 -16.75 11.38 1.08
N GLY A 178 -17.93 11.74 1.59
CA GLY A 178 -19.20 11.15 1.17
C GLY A 178 -19.53 11.44 -0.31
N ILE A 179 -19.25 12.65 -0.78
CA ILE A 179 -19.37 13.02 -2.20
C ILE A 179 -18.43 12.15 -3.04
N GLY A 180 -17.17 12.04 -2.63
CA GLY A 180 -16.18 11.18 -3.31
C GLY A 180 -16.62 9.72 -3.35
N PHE A 181 -17.14 9.19 -2.24
CA PHE A 181 -17.66 7.83 -2.17
C PHE A 181 -18.81 7.60 -3.16
N GLY A 182 -19.76 8.54 -3.23
CA GLY A 182 -20.86 8.50 -4.18
C GLY A 182 -20.40 8.53 -5.63
N ILE A 183 -19.52 9.48 -6.00
CA ILE A 183 -18.97 9.58 -7.36
C ILE A 183 -18.19 8.31 -7.73
N GLY A 184 -17.30 7.86 -6.84
CA GLY A 184 -16.48 6.68 -7.05
C GLY A 184 -17.32 5.42 -7.19
N GLY A 185 -18.34 5.26 -6.35
CA GLY A 185 -19.26 4.14 -6.40
C GLY A 185 -20.10 4.11 -7.68
N ILE A 186 -20.78 5.21 -8.02
CA ILE A 186 -21.65 5.30 -9.20
C ILE A 186 -20.88 5.01 -10.48
N ILE A 187 -19.69 5.62 -10.66
CA ILE A 187 -18.89 5.38 -11.85
C ILE A 187 -18.37 3.94 -11.86
N THR A 188 -17.98 3.38 -10.71
CA THR A 188 -17.52 1.98 -10.65
C THR A 188 -18.63 0.99 -11.01
N VAL A 189 -19.89 1.25 -10.63
CA VAL A 189 -21.04 0.39 -11.00
C VAL A 189 -21.18 0.22 -12.50
N ILE A 190 -20.97 1.29 -13.29
CA ILE A 190 -21.11 1.24 -14.74
C ILE A 190 -19.87 0.71 -15.47
N THR A 191 -18.72 0.63 -14.79
CA THR A 191 -17.45 0.11 -15.36
C THR A 191 -17.37 -1.42 -15.33
N SER A 192 -16.30 -1.96 -15.94
CA SER A 192 -15.98 -3.39 -15.95
C SER A 192 -15.85 -4.04 -14.57
N SER A 193 -15.59 -3.25 -13.53
CA SER A 193 -15.47 -3.76 -12.16
C SER A 193 -16.81 -4.18 -11.54
N PHE A 194 -17.95 -3.92 -12.20
CA PHE A 194 -19.29 -4.28 -11.68
C PHE A 194 -20.28 -4.71 -12.78
N LEU A 195 -21.04 -3.79 -13.41
CA LEU A 195 -22.05 -4.17 -14.41
C LEU A 195 -21.48 -4.25 -15.83
N ASN A 196 -20.33 -3.62 -16.07
CA ASN A 196 -19.66 -3.53 -17.37
C ASN A 196 -20.56 -2.92 -18.47
N ILE A 197 -21.40 -1.93 -18.12
CA ILE A 197 -22.38 -1.33 -19.05
C ILE A 197 -21.71 -0.34 -20.02
N ALA A 198 -20.56 0.22 -19.66
CA ALA A 198 -19.84 1.19 -20.49
C ALA A 198 -18.34 0.90 -20.53
N ASN A 199 -17.74 1.07 -21.71
CA ASN A 199 -16.31 1.08 -21.88
C ASN A 199 -15.71 2.27 -21.13
N ASN A 200 -14.79 1.97 -20.22
CA ASN A 200 -14.07 2.96 -19.42
C ASN A 200 -12.59 3.06 -19.79
N VAL A 201 -12.15 2.43 -20.89
CA VAL A 201 -10.75 2.49 -21.35
C VAL A 201 -10.70 3.25 -22.67
N ILE A 202 -9.98 4.37 -22.68
CA ILE A 202 -9.59 5.06 -23.91
C ILE A 202 -8.33 4.35 -24.40
N SER A 203 -8.37 3.74 -25.59
CA SER A 203 -7.22 2.98 -26.11
C SER A 203 -6.84 3.38 -27.54
N TYR A 204 -5.55 3.63 -27.73
CA TYR A 204 -4.90 3.86 -29.01
C TYR A 204 -3.65 2.96 -29.10
N ILE A 205 -3.63 2.07 -30.08
CA ILE A 205 -2.54 1.11 -30.28
C ILE A 205 -2.10 1.16 -31.74
N ASN A 206 -0.79 1.21 -31.98
CA ASN A 206 -0.21 1.05 -33.31
C ASN A 206 0.64 -0.22 -33.33
N GLU A 207 0.39 -1.09 -34.32
CA GLU A 207 1.06 -2.39 -34.48
C GLU A 207 1.99 -2.45 -35.71
N SER A 208 1.97 -1.44 -36.59
CA SER A 208 2.57 -1.52 -37.93
C SER A 208 4.02 -1.03 -37.96
N PHE A 209 4.21 0.28 -38.03
CA PHE A 209 5.51 0.95 -38.08
C PHE A 209 5.60 1.80 -36.82
N TYR A 210 6.54 1.47 -35.94
CA TYR A 210 6.59 1.98 -34.56
C TYR A 210 5.48 1.40 -33.69
N LYS A 211 5.77 0.30 -32.99
CA LYS A 211 4.82 -0.35 -32.08
C LYS A 211 4.70 0.47 -30.80
N TRP A 212 3.53 1.01 -30.50
CA TRP A 212 3.28 1.78 -29.28
C TRP A 212 1.83 1.64 -28.82
N ARG A 213 1.60 2.00 -27.56
CA ARG A 213 0.27 2.03 -26.96
C ARG A 213 0.12 3.23 -26.04
N PHE A 214 -1.02 3.90 -26.18
CA PHE A 214 -1.47 4.93 -25.26
C PHE A 214 -2.88 4.61 -24.79
N GLU A 215 -3.05 4.51 -23.49
CA GLU A 215 -4.33 4.19 -22.88
C GLU A 215 -4.57 5.05 -21.65
N VAL A 216 -5.85 5.21 -21.32
CA VAL A 216 -6.33 5.81 -20.07
C VAL A 216 -7.48 4.97 -19.56
N GLU A 217 -7.31 4.31 -18.40
CA GLU A 217 -8.42 3.63 -17.72
C GLU A 217 -9.11 4.67 -16.83
N VAL A 218 -10.33 5.05 -17.20
CA VAL A 218 -11.16 5.97 -16.43
C VAL A 218 -11.65 5.25 -15.19
N ASN A 219 -10.88 5.43 -14.12
CA ASN A 219 -11.07 4.76 -12.85
C ASN A 219 -11.06 5.79 -11.72
N PRO A 220 -12.18 6.00 -11.01
CA PRO A 220 -12.29 6.99 -9.94
C PRO A 220 -11.26 6.81 -8.82
N LEU A 221 -10.95 5.56 -8.48
CA LEU A 221 -9.97 5.22 -7.45
C LEU A 221 -8.58 5.68 -7.88
N LEU A 222 -8.17 5.39 -9.12
CA LEU A 222 -6.84 5.78 -9.61
C LEU A 222 -6.71 7.31 -9.75
N LEU A 223 -7.78 8.00 -10.14
CA LEU A 223 -7.82 9.47 -10.15
C LEU A 223 -7.67 10.02 -8.72
N GLY A 224 -8.36 9.43 -7.75
CA GLY A 224 -8.24 9.81 -6.33
C GLY A 224 -6.82 9.61 -5.80
N ILE A 225 -6.17 8.50 -6.13
CA ILE A 225 -4.75 8.27 -5.80
C ILE A 225 -3.90 9.39 -6.41
N GLY A 226 -4.06 9.70 -7.70
CA GLY A 226 -3.33 10.77 -8.38
C GLY A 226 -3.45 12.15 -7.70
N PHE A 227 -4.64 12.51 -7.25
CA PHE A 227 -4.85 13.74 -6.48
C PHE A 227 -4.06 13.71 -5.15
N ILE A 228 -4.09 12.58 -4.44
CA ILE A 228 -3.42 12.42 -3.14
C ILE A 228 -1.89 12.50 -3.30
N VAL A 229 -1.30 11.75 -4.24
CA VAL A 229 0.17 11.70 -4.40
C VAL A 229 0.73 12.94 -5.09
N GLY A 230 -0.09 13.66 -5.86
CA GLY A 230 0.28 14.95 -6.44
C GLY A 230 1.15 14.85 -7.69
N MET A 231 1.61 16.01 -8.17
CA MET A 231 2.23 16.16 -9.50
C MET A 231 3.59 15.47 -9.61
N ASP A 232 4.46 15.63 -8.62
CA ASP A 232 5.85 15.15 -8.71
C ASP A 232 5.91 13.63 -8.85
N VAL A 233 5.15 12.91 -8.02
CA VAL A 233 5.09 11.44 -8.08
C VAL A 233 4.36 10.98 -9.33
N SER A 234 3.23 11.60 -9.68
CA SER A 234 2.43 11.19 -10.84
C SER A 234 3.15 11.43 -12.17
N LEU A 235 3.89 12.53 -12.30
CA LEU A 235 4.65 12.85 -13.51
C LEU A 235 5.87 11.94 -13.66
N THR A 236 6.58 11.63 -12.58
CA THR A 236 7.71 10.68 -12.62
C THR A 236 7.24 9.25 -12.90
N MET A 237 6.10 8.82 -12.36
CA MET A 237 5.46 7.55 -12.75
C MET A 237 5.09 7.56 -14.23
N PHE A 238 4.39 8.59 -14.70
CA PHE A 238 3.97 8.67 -16.11
C PHE A 238 5.16 8.73 -17.07
N ALA A 239 6.25 9.42 -16.70
CA ALA A 239 7.50 9.42 -17.47
C ALA A 239 8.09 8.01 -17.64
N GLY A 240 8.00 7.17 -16.60
CA GLY A 240 8.34 5.74 -16.69
C GLY A 240 7.51 5.00 -17.75
N SER A 241 6.19 5.23 -17.78
CA SER A 241 5.29 4.64 -18.78
C SER A 241 5.56 5.14 -20.19
N ILE A 242 5.94 6.42 -20.35
CA ILE A 242 6.35 6.98 -21.62
C ILE A 242 7.63 6.29 -22.11
N LEU A 243 8.63 6.13 -21.23
CA LEU A 243 9.86 5.42 -21.54
C LEU A 243 9.58 3.97 -21.96
N SER A 244 8.67 3.27 -21.28
CA SER A 244 8.34 1.88 -21.61
C SER A 244 7.57 1.75 -22.93
N ASN A 245 6.51 2.55 -23.15
CA ASN A 245 5.61 2.38 -24.29
C ASN A 245 6.06 3.11 -25.56
N PHE A 246 6.84 4.18 -25.43
CA PHE A 246 7.27 5.01 -26.57
C PHE A 246 8.77 4.98 -26.82
N ALA A 247 9.60 4.32 -26.01
CA ALA A 247 11.01 4.12 -26.33
C ALA A 247 11.38 2.63 -26.37
N ILE A 248 11.24 1.91 -25.26
CA ILE A 248 11.70 0.52 -25.16
C ILE A 248 10.83 -0.43 -26.00
N LEU A 249 9.50 -0.30 -25.93
CA LEU A 249 8.59 -1.16 -26.68
C LEU A 249 8.77 -1.05 -28.21
N PRO A 250 8.78 0.16 -28.83
CA PRO A 250 9.07 0.28 -30.24
C PRO A 250 10.47 -0.22 -30.62
N LEU A 251 11.48 0.00 -29.78
CA LEU A 251 12.85 -0.45 -30.01
C LEU A 251 12.93 -1.98 -30.09
N ILE A 252 12.31 -2.68 -29.13
CA ILE A 252 12.21 -4.14 -29.16
C ILE A 252 11.40 -4.59 -30.38
N GLY A 253 10.30 -3.92 -30.69
CA GLY A 253 9.46 -4.22 -31.85
C GLY A 253 10.21 -4.08 -33.19
N TYR A 254 11.10 -3.10 -33.29
CA TYR A 254 11.95 -2.87 -34.46
C TYR A 254 12.96 -4.00 -34.65
N PHE A 255 13.72 -4.35 -33.60
CA PHE A 255 14.68 -5.46 -33.68
C PHE A 255 14.00 -6.82 -33.86
N ALA A 256 12.82 -7.02 -33.26
CA ALA A 256 12.02 -8.22 -33.46
C ALA A 256 11.61 -8.41 -34.93
N GLY A 257 11.36 -7.33 -35.66
CA GLY A 257 11.05 -7.36 -37.10
C GLY A 257 12.20 -7.89 -37.96
N PHE A 258 13.44 -7.82 -37.48
CA PHE A 258 14.60 -8.41 -38.16
C PHE A 258 14.82 -9.89 -37.85
N GLY A 259 14.06 -10.47 -36.93
CA GLY A 259 14.12 -11.89 -36.61
C GLY A 259 13.78 -12.75 -37.83
N LYS A 260 14.79 -13.39 -38.43
CA LYS A 260 14.63 -14.43 -39.46
C LYS A 260 14.83 -15.80 -38.83
N GLY A 261 14.03 -16.78 -39.25
CA GLY A 261 14.04 -18.15 -38.72
C GLY A 261 13.09 -18.31 -37.52
N GLY A 262 12.48 -19.49 -37.39
CA GLY A 262 11.37 -19.82 -36.48
C GLY A 262 11.67 -19.77 -34.97
N ALA A 263 12.39 -18.75 -34.50
CA ALA A 263 12.58 -18.45 -33.10
C ALA A 263 11.28 -17.90 -32.50
N ASN A 264 10.87 -18.50 -31.40
CA ASN A 264 9.67 -18.13 -30.67
C ASN A 264 10.01 -17.27 -29.45
N VAL A 265 9.01 -16.58 -28.91
CA VAL A 265 9.18 -15.81 -27.67
C VAL A 265 9.60 -16.74 -26.54
N TRP A 266 10.61 -16.33 -25.77
CA TRP A 266 11.26 -17.15 -24.74
C TRP A 266 10.30 -17.74 -23.69
N ASN A 267 9.20 -17.07 -23.39
CA ASN A 267 8.16 -17.49 -22.44
C ASN A 267 6.86 -17.93 -23.13
N ASN A 268 6.80 -17.93 -24.47
CA ASN A 268 5.63 -18.36 -25.23
C ASN A 268 6.05 -19.00 -26.57
N PRO A 269 6.17 -20.33 -26.62
CA PRO A 269 6.57 -21.06 -27.84
C PRO A 269 5.58 -20.93 -29.00
N SER A 270 4.34 -20.47 -28.77
CA SER A 270 3.31 -20.33 -29.81
C SER A 270 3.40 -19.01 -30.59
N VAL A 271 4.28 -18.09 -30.18
CA VAL A 271 4.41 -16.76 -30.80
C VAL A 271 5.80 -16.62 -31.41
N ALA A 272 5.86 -16.42 -32.72
CA ALA A 272 7.12 -16.10 -33.41
C ALA A 272 7.61 -14.69 -33.03
N ILE A 273 8.93 -14.51 -32.90
CA ILE A 273 9.54 -13.20 -32.55
C ILE A 273 9.14 -12.12 -33.56
N SER A 274 9.13 -12.44 -34.86
CA SER A 274 8.75 -11.51 -35.92
C SER A 274 7.27 -11.09 -35.89
N ALA A 275 6.40 -11.91 -35.28
CA ALA A 275 4.96 -11.67 -35.17
C ALA A 275 4.55 -11.02 -33.84
N MET A 276 5.51 -10.57 -33.01
CA MET A 276 5.20 -9.99 -31.70
C MET A 276 4.43 -8.68 -31.81
N GLN A 277 3.15 -8.71 -31.45
CA GLN A 277 2.31 -7.53 -31.16
C GLN A 277 2.78 -6.78 -29.91
N VAL A 278 2.29 -5.54 -29.73
CA VAL A 278 2.56 -4.68 -28.56
C VAL A 278 2.37 -5.45 -27.24
N LYS A 279 1.28 -6.22 -27.11
CA LYS A 279 0.97 -7.02 -25.92
C LYS A 279 2.05 -8.05 -25.58
N HIS A 280 2.66 -8.66 -26.60
CA HIS A 280 3.67 -9.70 -26.42
C HIS A 280 4.98 -9.08 -25.93
N ILE A 281 5.34 -7.92 -26.47
CA ILE A 281 6.54 -7.17 -26.07
C ILE A 281 6.37 -6.63 -24.64
N ALA A 282 5.22 -6.01 -24.35
CA ALA A 282 4.91 -5.47 -23.04
C ALA A 282 4.96 -6.55 -21.94
N GLY A 283 4.25 -7.66 -22.14
CA GLY A 283 4.15 -8.72 -21.13
C GLY A 283 5.40 -9.60 -20.98
N SER A 284 6.18 -9.78 -22.06
CA SER A 284 7.29 -10.75 -22.06
C SER A 284 8.67 -10.13 -21.94
N TYR A 285 8.82 -8.82 -22.19
CA TYR A 285 10.11 -8.13 -22.14
C TYR A 285 10.07 -6.92 -21.23
N VAL A 286 9.21 -5.94 -21.54
CA VAL A 286 9.11 -4.68 -20.78
C VAL A 286 8.81 -4.95 -19.31
N LYS A 287 7.88 -5.87 -19.01
CA LYS A 287 7.57 -6.32 -17.65
C LYS A 287 8.81 -6.76 -16.85
N TYR A 288 9.71 -7.53 -17.45
CA TYR A 288 10.92 -8.03 -16.79
C TYR A 288 12.03 -6.98 -16.70
N ILE A 289 12.15 -6.09 -17.68
CA ILE A 289 13.03 -4.92 -17.59
C ILE A 289 12.57 -4.01 -16.44
N GLY A 290 11.27 -3.73 -16.35
CA GLY A 290 10.68 -2.99 -15.24
C GLY A 290 10.93 -3.66 -13.89
N ALA A 291 10.80 -4.99 -13.81
CA ALA A 291 11.16 -5.75 -12.62
C ALA A 291 12.64 -5.55 -12.23
N GLY A 292 13.57 -5.55 -13.20
CA GLY A 292 14.98 -5.24 -12.96
C GLY A 292 15.21 -3.81 -12.43
N MET A 293 14.48 -2.82 -12.94
CA MET A 293 14.49 -1.44 -12.42
C MET A 293 13.97 -1.38 -10.98
N MET A 294 12.88 -2.09 -10.67
CA MET A 294 12.33 -2.17 -9.31
C MET A 294 13.29 -2.89 -8.35
N LEU A 295 13.94 -3.98 -8.79
CA LEU A 295 14.93 -4.71 -7.99
C LEU A 295 16.13 -3.82 -7.65
N SER A 296 16.72 -3.14 -8.64
CA SER A 296 17.83 -2.21 -8.39
C SER A 296 17.41 -1.06 -7.48
N GLY A 297 16.25 -0.43 -7.71
CA GLY A 297 15.73 0.61 -6.83
C GLY A 297 15.48 0.11 -5.40
N GLY A 298 14.96 -1.11 -5.25
CA GLY A 298 14.74 -1.75 -3.95
C GLY A 298 16.03 -2.07 -3.21
N LEU A 299 17.03 -2.63 -3.90
CA LEU A 299 18.34 -2.95 -3.32
C LEU A 299 19.14 -1.70 -2.99
N ILE A 300 19.18 -0.71 -3.89
CA ILE A 300 19.81 0.59 -3.65
C ILE A 300 19.15 1.29 -2.46
N GLY A 301 17.81 1.27 -2.41
CA GLY A 301 17.04 1.75 -1.27
C GLY A 301 17.47 1.05 0.02
N ALA A 302 17.51 -0.28 0.04
CA ALA A 302 17.95 -1.06 1.19
C ALA A 302 19.40 -0.72 1.62
N ILE A 303 20.32 -0.57 0.66
CA ILE A 303 21.72 -0.19 0.93
C ILE A 303 21.81 1.20 1.55
N ARG A 304 21.07 2.18 1.02
CA ARG A 304 20.99 3.54 1.58
C ARG A 304 20.43 3.55 3.01
N LEU A 305 19.66 2.54 3.40
CA LEU A 305 19.16 2.41 4.75
C LEU A 305 20.18 1.84 5.72
N ILE A 306 21.21 1.10 5.28
CA ILE A 306 22.18 0.42 6.16
C ILE A 306 22.73 1.35 7.27
N PRO A 307 23.17 2.59 7.00
CA PRO A 307 23.65 3.49 8.06
C PRO A 307 22.58 3.78 9.12
N THR A 308 21.35 4.02 8.68
CA THR A 308 20.19 4.22 9.56
C THR A 308 19.86 2.95 10.35
N ILE A 309 19.96 1.77 9.72
CA ILE A 309 19.77 0.47 10.39
C ILE A 309 20.81 0.31 11.51
N VAL A 310 22.09 0.52 11.20
CA VAL A 310 23.20 0.40 12.15
C VAL A 310 23.03 1.37 13.32
N SER A 311 22.74 2.64 13.04
CA SER A 311 22.48 3.65 14.06
C SER A 311 21.28 3.27 14.95
N SER A 312 20.17 2.83 14.34
CA SER A 312 18.97 2.41 15.09
C SER A 312 19.23 1.21 16.00
N ILE A 313 20.00 0.22 15.53
CA ILE A 313 20.35 -0.97 16.31
C ILE A 313 21.31 -0.61 17.44
N GLN A 314 22.37 0.16 17.15
CA GLN A 314 23.33 0.61 18.15
C GLN A 314 22.64 1.40 19.26
N GLU A 315 21.76 2.33 18.89
CA GLU A 315 21.02 3.15 19.86
C GLU A 315 20.00 2.31 20.65
N THR A 316 19.34 1.32 20.03
CA THR A 316 18.45 0.38 20.73
C THR A 316 19.20 -0.50 21.73
N LEU A 317 20.39 -0.99 21.37
CA LEU A 317 21.25 -1.79 22.25
C LEU A 317 21.80 -0.94 23.40
N ASN A 318 22.17 0.32 23.13
CA ASN A 318 22.65 1.26 24.14
C ASN A 318 21.54 1.72 25.09
N ALA A 319 20.29 1.88 24.61
CA ALA A 319 19.13 2.19 25.46
C ALA A 319 18.83 1.07 26.47
N LYS A 320 19.21 -0.18 26.16
CA LYS A 320 19.11 -1.32 27.09
C LYS A 320 20.08 -1.23 28.28
N SER A 321 21.06 -0.32 28.24
CA SER A 321 22.04 -0.13 29.31
C SER A 321 21.63 0.84 30.42
N THR A 322 20.51 1.58 30.27
CA THR A 322 20.20 2.69 31.20
C THR A 322 18.84 2.66 31.90
N ASN A 323 17.96 1.68 31.69
CA ASN A 323 16.81 1.46 32.58
C ASN A 323 16.21 0.05 32.45
N GLY A 324 16.69 -0.88 33.27
CA GLY A 324 15.99 -2.12 33.56
C GLY A 324 14.79 -1.87 34.47
N LYS A 325 13.62 -1.55 33.89
CA LYS A 325 12.30 -1.75 34.50
C LYS A 325 11.18 -1.43 33.48
N GLY A 326 10.35 -2.43 33.19
CA GLY A 326 8.98 -2.22 32.73
C GLY A 326 8.69 -2.41 31.24
N GLY A 327 8.86 -3.63 30.71
CA GLY A 327 7.92 -4.08 29.67
C GLY A 327 6.59 -4.40 30.36
N SER A 328 5.47 -3.89 29.86
CA SER A 328 4.16 -4.25 30.42
C SER A 328 3.86 -5.73 30.13
N SER A 329 3.13 -6.44 31.00
CA SER A 329 2.80 -7.85 30.76
C SER A 329 2.11 -8.08 29.41
N SER A 330 1.40 -7.06 28.90
CA SER A 330 0.73 -7.09 27.59
C SER A 330 1.70 -7.11 26.41
N GLU A 331 2.84 -6.43 26.50
CA GLU A 331 3.85 -6.36 25.44
C GLU A 331 4.56 -7.70 25.27
N THR A 332 4.97 -8.30 26.40
CA THR A 332 5.59 -9.61 26.42
C THR A 332 4.63 -10.70 25.92
N LEU A 333 3.35 -10.63 26.30
CA LEU A 333 2.33 -11.58 25.83
C LEU A 333 2.09 -11.48 24.32
N ILE A 334 1.98 -10.28 23.76
CA ILE A 334 1.78 -10.09 22.31
C ILE A 334 3.00 -10.58 21.53
N LEU A 335 4.22 -10.27 22.00
CA LEU A 335 5.45 -10.74 21.36
C LEU A 335 5.57 -12.27 21.40
N LEU A 336 5.35 -12.89 22.57
CA LEU A 336 5.36 -14.34 22.72
C LEU A 336 4.28 -14.98 21.84
N GLY A 337 3.09 -14.39 21.78
CA GLY A 337 2.03 -14.81 20.87
C GLY A 337 2.47 -14.77 19.41
N GLY A 338 3.13 -13.68 18.97
CA GLY A 338 3.68 -13.57 17.62
C GLY A 338 4.76 -14.59 17.30
N ILE A 339 5.66 -14.89 18.25
CA ILE A 339 6.68 -15.93 18.10
C ILE A 339 6.03 -17.31 17.98
N VAL A 340 5.12 -17.65 18.89
CA VAL A 340 4.44 -18.95 18.91
C VAL A 340 3.60 -19.14 17.63
N VAL A 341 2.78 -18.17 17.26
CA VAL A 341 1.98 -18.21 16.03
C VAL A 341 2.88 -18.23 14.80
N GLY A 342 4.01 -17.52 14.81
CA GLY A 342 5.00 -17.55 13.74
C GLY A 342 5.66 -18.91 13.56
N PHE A 343 5.99 -19.62 14.65
CA PHE A 343 6.47 -21.00 14.57
C PHE A 343 5.37 -21.96 14.11
N ILE A 344 4.17 -21.87 14.66
CA ILE A 344 3.01 -22.69 14.23
C ILE A 344 2.76 -22.49 12.73
N GLY A 345 2.74 -21.23 12.28
CA GLY A 345 2.63 -20.88 10.87
C GLY A 345 3.76 -21.49 10.04
N GLY A 346 5.01 -21.40 10.51
CA GLY A 346 6.15 -22.03 9.87
C GLY A 346 6.02 -23.55 9.71
N PHE A 347 5.50 -24.25 10.72
CA PHE A 347 5.22 -25.68 10.65
C PHE A 347 4.10 -26.02 9.67
N ILE A 348 3.00 -25.27 9.68
CA ILE A 348 1.87 -25.45 8.73
C ILE A 348 2.36 -25.26 7.30
N VAL A 349 3.08 -24.17 7.06
CA VAL A 349 3.51 -23.72 5.72
C VAL A 349 4.61 -24.61 5.13
N SER A 350 5.41 -25.27 5.98
CA SER A 350 6.50 -26.15 5.52
C SER A 350 6.05 -27.54 5.08
N GLY A 351 4.74 -27.84 5.13
CA GLY A 351 4.18 -29.09 4.61
C GLY A 351 4.76 -30.35 5.25
N GLY A 352 5.15 -30.28 6.53
CA GLY A 352 5.78 -31.39 7.27
C GLY A 352 7.32 -31.42 7.23
N ASN A 353 7.98 -30.53 6.48
CA ASN A 353 9.43 -30.39 6.53
C ASN A 353 9.87 -29.62 7.78
N ILE A 354 10.24 -30.36 8.83
CA ILE A 354 10.64 -29.80 10.14
C ILE A 354 11.89 -28.91 10.02
N VAL A 355 12.86 -29.29 9.17
CA VAL A 355 14.09 -28.52 8.99
C VAL A 355 13.79 -27.17 8.36
N MET A 356 12.93 -27.14 7.33
CA MET A 356 12.43 -25.90 6.74
C MET A 356 11.70 -25.05 7.76
N ALA A 357 10.74 -25.64 8.49
CA ALA A 357 9.97 -24.93 9.49
C ALA A 357 10.85 -24.22 10.51
N ILE A 358 11.84 -24.92 11.09
CA ILE A 358 12.71 -24.34 12.12
C ILE A 358 13.63 -23.27 11.53
N THR A 359 14.40 -23.62 10.50
CA THR A 359 15.41 -22.71 9.95
C THR A 359 14.81 -21.47 9.30
N ALA A 360 13.74 -21.61 8.52
CA ALA A 360 13.08 -20.50 7.84
C ALA A 360 12.29 -19.64 8.83
N SER A 361 11.65 -20.21 9.87
CA SER A 361 11.03 -19.41 10.94
C SER A 361 12.06 -18.61 11.73
N ILE A 362 13.19 -19.21 12.13
CA ILE A 362 14.24 -18.49 12.87
C ILE A 362 14.79 -17.33 12.04
N LEU A 363 15.11 -17.59 10.76
CA LEU A 363 15.60 -16.55 9.86
C LEU A 363 14.54 -15.46 9.65
N SER A 364 13.28 -15.83 9.46
CA SER A 364 12.17 -14.88 9.27
C SER A 364 11.96 -14.02 10.50
N LEU A 365 11.98 -14.60 11.70
CA LEU A 365 11.87 -13.85 12.96
C LEU A 365 13.04 -12.88 13.14
N PHE A 366 14.25 -13.31 12.82
CA PHE A 366 15.44 -12.47 12.88
C PHE A 366 15.37 -11.29 11.91
N LEU A 367 15.05 -11.55 10.63
CA LEU A 367 14.90 -10.51 9.61
C LEU A 367 13.76 -9.55 9.95
N SER A 368 12.61 -10.07 10.38
CA SER A 368 11.49 -9.26 10.86
C SER A 368 11.90 -8.37 12.02
N MET A 369 12.63 -8.89 13.01
CA MET A 369 13.08 -8.10 14.16
C MET A 369 13.94 -6.92 13.72
N LEU A 370 14.92 -7.18 12.83
CA LEU A 370 15.81 -6.16 12.28
C LEU A 370 14.99 -5.05 11.59
N PHE A 371 14.13 -5.42 10.64
CA PHE A 371 13.41 -4.45 9.81
C PHE A 371 12.22 -3.78 10.51
N VAL A 372 11.66 -4.39 11.56
CA VAL A 372 10.62 -3.74 12.39
C VAL A 372 11.19 -2.51 13.12
N ILE A 373 12.38 -2.61 13.69
CA ILE A 373 13.05 -1.48 14.38
C ILE A 373 13.31 -0.35 13.39
N VAL A 374 13.80 -0.70 12.21
CA VAL A 374 14.10 0.24 11.11
C VAL A 374 12.83 0.91 10.61
N SER A 375 11.78 0.12 10.39
CA SER A 375 10.45 0.60 10.00
C SER A 375 9.93 1.65 10.98
N GLY A 376 9.92 1.34 12.29
CA GLY A 376 9.45 2.25 13.33
C GLY A 376 10.17 3.61 13.38
N ARG A 377 11.49 3.64 13.12
CA ARG A 377 12.27 4.88 13.09
C ARG A 377 12.06 5.67 11.79
N LEU A 378 12.13 5.02 10.63
CA LEU A 378 11.96 5.68 9.34
C LEU A 378 10.56 6.28 9.19
N THR A 379 9.55 5.59 9.70
CA THR A 379 8.21 6.16 9.79
C THR A 379 8.18 7.48 10.56
N GLY A 380 9.07 7.65 11.56
CA GLY A 380 9.23 8.89 12.31
C GLY A 380 9.86 10.05 11.53
N THR A 381 10.61 9.78 10.46
CA THR A 381 11.26 10.81 9.63
C THR A 381 10.48 11.13 8.36
N ILE A 382 9.97 10.11 7.66
CA ILE A 382 9.39 10.25 6.31
C ILE A 382 7.92 9.82 6.22
N GLY A 383 7.35 9.26 7.30
CA GLY A 383 5.98 8.74 7.31
C GLY A 383 5.87 7.29 6.84
N THR A 384 4.65 6.75 6.91
CA THR A 384 4.31 5.37 6.52
C THR A 384 4.11 5.26 5.01
N SER A 385 3.59 6.31 4.38
CA SER A 385 3.30 6.37 2.95
C SER A 385 4.57 6.37 2.09
N ASN A 386 5.69 6.86 2.63
CA ASN A 386 7.00 6.88 1.97
C ASN A 386 7.96 5.84 2.54
N LEU A 387 7.49 5.00 3.47
CA LEU A 387 8.33 3.97 4.07
C LEU A 387 8.79 2.98 2.98
N PRO A 388 10.10 2.71 2.84
CA PRO A 388 10.63 1.80 1.82
C PRO A 388 10.40 0.33 2.17
N VAL A 389 9.15 -0.04 2.47
CA VAL A 389 8.71 -1.43 2.75
C VAL A 389 9.13 -2.36 1.62
N SER A 390 9.02 -1.89 0.37
CA SER A 390 9.43 -2.65 -0.81
C SER A 390 10.92 -3.01 -0.79
N GLY A 391 11.81 -2.09 -0.43
CA GLY A 391 13.26 -2.35 -0.32
C GLY A 391 13.59 -3.37 0.78
N MET A 392 12.99 -3.20 1.97
CA MET A 392 13.17 -4.13 3.09
C MET A 392 12.61 -5.53 2.78
N THR A 393 11.50 -5.58 2.03
CA THR A 393 10.89 -6.82 1.52
C THR A 393 11.82 -7.55 0.56
N ILE A 394 12.35 -6.84 -0.45
CA ILE A 394 13.24 -7.43 -1.44
C ILE A 394 14.49 -7.99 -0.76
N ALA A 395 15.12 -7.22 0.12
CA ALA A 395 16.29 -7.68 0.87
C ALA A 395 16.00 -8.97 1.67
N SER A 396 14.87 -9.00 2.37
CA SER A 396 14.46 -10.16 3.17
C SER A 396 14.18 -11.38 2.30
N ILE A 397 13.41 -11.22 1.22
CA ILE A 397 13.04 -12.31 0.31
C ILE A 397 14.27 -12.87 -0.40
N VAL A 398 15.23 -12.03 -0.83
CA VAL A 398 16.49 -12.51 -1.42
C VAL A 398 17.25 -13.40 -0.43
N ILE A 399 17.43 -12.95 0.81
CA ILE A 399 18.15 -13.72 1.85
C ILE A 399 17.45 -15.07 2.12
N VAL A 400 16.12 -15.06 2.26
CA VAL A 400 15.35 -16.31 2.45
C VAL A 400 15.42 -17.21 1.21
N THR A 401 15.41 -16.63 0.00
CA THR A 401 15.53 -17.42 -1.24
C THR A 401 16.90 -18.09 -1.36
N LEU A 402 17.97 -17.40 -0.97
CA LEU A 402 19.31 -17.99 -0.93
C LEU A 402 19.38 -19.15 0.06
N LEU A 403 18.78 -19.04 1.24
CA LEU A 403 18.65 -20.16 2.17
C LEU A 403 17.97 -21.36 1.49
N PHE A 404 16.82 -21.15 0.83
CA PHE A 404 16.09 -22.23 0.17
C PHE A 404 16.90 -22.88 -0.96
N VAL A 405 17.65 -22.09 -1.73
CA VAL A 405 18.53 -22.59 -2.80
C VAL A 405 19.67 -23.43 -2.24
N VAL A 406 20.34 -22.97 -1.16
CA VAL A 406 21.44 -23.69 -0.50
C VAL A 406 20.94 -24.99 0.14
N MET A 407 19.75 -24.96 0.74
CA MET A 407 19.12 -26.15 1.34
C MET A 407 18.48 -27.09 0.31
N GLY A 408 18.52 -26.76 -0.99
CA GLY A 408 17.99 -27.58 -2.07
C GLY A 408 16.46 -27.57 -2.21
N TRP A 409 15.75 -26.70 -1.50
CA TRP A 409 14.28 -26.59 -1.53
C TRP A 409 13.79 -25.81 -2.74
N LYS A 410 13.95 -26.37 -3.94
CA LYS A 410 13.69 -25.70 -5.23
C LYS A 410 12.33 -26.04 -5.86
N ASN A 411 11.57 -26.96 -5.27
CA ASN A 411 10.28 -27.39 -5.84
C ASN A 411 9.18 -26.30 -5.69
N PRO A 412 8.11 -26.35 -6.50
CA PRO A 412 7.03 -25.35 -6.44
C PRO A 412 6.40 -25.19 -5.05
N GLY A 413 6.22 -26.29 -4.32
CA GLY A 413 5.72 -26.26 -2.93
C GLY A 413 6.63 -25.48 -1.99
N SER A 414 7.95 -25.58 -2.17
CA SER A 414 8.94 -24.82 -1.40
C SER A 414 8.92 -23.34 -1.76
N ASN A 415 8.70 -23.00 -3.04
CA ASN A 415 8.56 -21.60 -3.45
C ASN A 415 7.32 -20.95 -2.82
N ARG A 416 6.21 -21.68 -2.78
CA ARG A 416 5.01 -21.30 -2.03
C ARG A 416 5.32 -21.08 -0.55
N SER A 417 6.01 -22.01 0.11
CA SER A 417 6.39 -21.87 1.52
C SER A 417 7.26 -20.63 1.76
N LEU A 418 8.21 -20.37 0.87
CA LEU A 418 9.06 -19.18 0.90
C LEU A 418 8.25 -17.89 0.83
N LEU A 419 7.28 -17.79 -0.07
CA LEU A 419 6.42 -16.61 -0.19
C LEU A 419 5.54 -16.41 1.05
N LEU A 420 5.14 -17.48 1.73
CA LEU A 420 4.40 -17.41 3.00
C LEU A 420 5.29 -16.94 4.16
N PHE A 421 6.55 -17.39 4.25
CA PHE A 421 7.54 -16.80 5.15
C PHE A 421 7.80 -15.33 4.83
N GLY A 422 7.90 -14.98 3.55
CA GLY A 422 7.98 -13.58 3.10
C GLY A 422 6.76 -12.77 3.54
N THR A 423 5.56 -13.32 3.43
CA THR A 423 4.32 -12.66 3.87
C THR A 423 4.35 -12.35 5.36
N PHE A 424 4.83 -13.28 6.20
CA PHE A 424 5.06 -13.02 7.63
C PHE A 424 6.00 -11.83 7.85
N ILE A 425 7.15 -11.81 7.16
CA ILE A 425 8.17 -10.77 7.33
C ILE A 425 7.62 -9.39 6.96
N VAL A 426 7.04 -9.29 5.77
CA VAL A 426 6.55 -8.01 5.25
C VAL A 426 5.36 -7.49 6.05
N THR A 427 4.48 -8.39 6.51
CA THR A 427 3.37 -8.01 7.40
C THR A 427 3.91 -7.45 8.71
N ALA A 428 4.95 -8.03 9.30
CA ALA A 428 5.56 -7.51 10.52
C ALA A 428 6.16 -6.10 10.30
N ILE A 429 6.89 -5.90 9.20
CA ILE A 429 7.52 -4.62 8.84
C ILE A 429 6.47 -3.52 8.64
N ALA A 430 5.41 -3.81 7.87
CA ALA A 430 4.35 -2.85 7.58
C ALA A 430 3.54 -2.52 8.85
N THR A 431 3.20 -3.54 9.64
CA THR A 431 2.48 -3.38 10.92
C THR A 431 3.25 -2.47 11.88
N ALA A 432 4.57 -2.62 11.96
CA ALA A 432 5.40 -1.79 12.84
C ALA A 432 5.31 -0.29 12.52
N GLY A 433 5.35 0.08 11.24
CA GLY A 433 5.22 1.48 10.81
C GLY A 433 3.87 2.06 11.23
N GLY A 434 2.77 1.41 10.86
CA GLY A 434 1.42 1.85 11.22
C GLY A 434 1.16 1.90 12.73
N TYR A 435 1.71 0.92 13.47
CA TYR A 435 1.63 0.88 14.92
C TYR A 435 2.38 2.05 15.55
N CYS A 436 3.62 2.33 15.13
CA CYS A 436 4.40 3.46 15.63
C CYS A 436 3.71 4.81 15.36
N GLN A 437 3.10 5.01 14.18
CA GLN A 437 2.29 6.21 13.92
C GLN A 437 1.12 6.31 14.91
N SER A 438 0.30 5.27 14.99
CA SER A 438 -0.89 5.27 15.85
C SER A 438 -0.53 5.51 17.32
N GLN A 439 0.63 4.98 17.74
CA GLN A 439 1.16 5.20 19.08
C GLN A 439 1.72 6.60 19.29
N LYS A 440 2.30 7.25 18.27
CA LYS A 440 2.70 8.65 18.36
C LYS A 440 1.48 9.57 18.49
N VAL A 441 0.42 9.34 17.72
CA VAL A 441 -0.85 10.08 17.88
C VAL A 441 -1.35 9.93 19.32
N THR A 442 -1.35 8.70 19.83
CA THR A 442 -1.76 8.42 21.22
C THR A 442 -0.91 9.18 22.24
N PHE A 443 0.41 9.24 22.04
CA PHE A 443 1.34 10.01 22.87
C PHE A 443 1.06 11.52 22.83
N VAL A 444 0.85 12.10 21.63
CA VAL A 444 0.58 13.53 21.42
C VAL A 444 -0.76 13.94 22.04
N ILE A 445 -1.80 13.12 21.86
CA ILE A 445 -3.15 13.39 22.39
C ILE A 445 -3.23 13.13 23.90
N GLY A 446 -2.43 12.21 24.44
CA GLY A 446 -2.42 11.85 25.87
C GLY A 446 -3.23 10.59 26.22
N GLY A 447 -3.45 9.69 25.26
CA GLY A 447 -4.14 8.42 25.46
C GLY A 447 -3.25 7.32 26.08
N ASP A 448 -3.87 6.19 26.43
CA ASP A 448 -3.15 5.04 27.00
C ASP A 448 -2.47 4.16 25.93
N LYS A 449 -1.17 3.91 26.09
CA LYS A 449 -0.35 3.07 25.19
C LYS A 449 -0.89 1.64 25.08
N ASN A 450 -1.26 1.03 26.20
CA ASN A 450 -1.68 -0.38 26.24
C ASN A 450 -3.09 -0.56 25.65
N GLU A 451 -3.97 0.42 25.85
CA GLU A 451 -5.28 0.46 25.21
C GLU A 451 -5.14 0.54 23.70
N MET A 452 -4.36 1.49 23.18
CA MET A 452 -4.09 1.59 21.74
C MET A 452 -3.48 0.29 21.19
N GLN A 453 -2.55 -0.32 21.92
CA GLN A 453 -1.95 -1.59 21.51
C GLN A 453 -2.97 -2.73 21.37
N LYS A 454 -3.90 -2.88 22.31
CA LYS A 454 -4.94 -3.91 22.23
C LYS A 454 -5.90 -3.65 21.06
N TYR A 455 -6.35 -2.42 20.89
CA TYR A 455 -7.25 -2.03 19.81
C TYR A 455 -6.58 -2.21 18.44
N PHE A 456 -5.31 -1.84 18.32
CA PHE A 456 -4.52 -2.05 17.10
C PHE A 456 -4.27 -3.53 16.82
N ALA A 457 -4.00 -4.35 17.85
CA ALA A 457 -3.85 -5.80 17.68
C ALA A 457 -5.15 -6.45 17.19
N VAL A 458 -6.31 -6.09 17.75
CA VAL A 458 -7.62 -6.56 17.27
C VAL A 458 -7.87 -6.12 15.83
N ALA A 459 -7.62 -4.84 15.51
CA ALA A 459 -7.72 -4.33 14.15
C ALA A 459 -6.79 -5.08 13.19
N GLY A 460 -5.60 -5.46 13.65
CA GLY A 460 -4.65 -6.24 12.87
C GLY A 460 -5.12 -7.65 12.58
N VAL A 461 -5.67 -8.37 13.58
CA VAL A 461 -6.24 -9.71 13.36
C VAL A 461 -7.43 -9.66 12.39
N VAL A 462 -8.33 -8.68 12.57
CA VAL A 462 -9.45 -8.45 11.65
C VAL A 462 -8.94 -8.11 10.24
N GLY A 463 -7.94 -7.22 10.16
CA GLY A 463 -7.29 -6.85 8.91
C GLY A 463 -6.73 -8.05 8.18
N VAL A 464 -6.03 -8.95 8.89
CA VAL A 464 -5.46 -10.17 8.29
C VAL A 464 -6.58 -11.07 7.74
N ALA A 465 -7.66 -11.28 8.49
CA ALA A 465 -8.80 -12.06 8.02
C ALA A 465 -9.40 -11.46 6.74
N VAL A 466 -9.64 -10.15 6.73
CA VAL A 466 -10.27 -9.45 5.60
C VAL A 466 -9.36 -9.42 4.38
N VAL A 467 -8.06 -9.15 4.55
CA VAL A 467 -7.09 -9.10 3.45
C VAL A 467 -6.90 -10.50 2.86
N THR A 468 -6.75 -11.53 3.70
CA THR A 468 -6.65 -12.93 3.25
C THR A 468 -7.92 -13.33 2.50
N GLY A 469 -9.09 -13.04 3.05
CA GLY A 469 -10.37 -13.31 2.40
C GLY A 469 -10.52 -12.58 1.05
N THR A 470 -10.12 -11.31 0.99
CA THR A 470 -10.15 -10.50 -0.24
C THR A 470 -9.22 -11.09 -1.31
N ILE A 471 -7.99 -11.45 -0.94
CA ILE A 471 -7.02 -12.05 -1.86
C ILE A 471 -7.52 -13.39 -2.39
N LEU A 472 -8.10 -14.24 -1.52
CA LEU A 472 -8.65 -15.53 -1.93
C LEU A 472 -9.87 -15.39 -2.84
N LEU A 473 -10.74 -14.44 -2.54
CA LEU A 473 -11.91 -14.14 -3.35
C LEU A 473 -11.51 -13.68 -4.75
N LEU A 474 -10.43 -12.91 -4.85
CA LEU A 474 -9.90 -12.40 -6.11
C LEU A 474 -8.92 -13.36 -6.78
N SER A 475 -8.55 -14.48 -6.17
CA SER A 475 -7.46 -15.38 -6.61
C SER A 475 -7.49 -15.73 -8.11
N SER A 476 -8.67 -16.05 -8.65
CA SER A 476 -8.85 -16.34 -10.07
C SER A 476 -8.50 -15.16 -10.98
N GLN A 477 -8.83 -13.93 -10.56
CA GLN A 477 -8.49 -12.70 -11.28
C GLN A 477 -7.02 -12.30 -11.08
N LEU A 478 -6.46 -12.55 -9.90
CA LEU A 478 -5.06 -12.28 -9.58
C LEU A 478 -4.10 -13.20 -10.34
N ALA A 479 -4.52 -14.43 -10.62
CA ALA A 479 -3.75 -15.40 -11.42
C ALA A 479 -3.76 -15.09 -12.93
N MET A 480 -4.65 -14.20 -13.41
CA MET A 480 -4.72 -13.86 -14.82
C MET A 480 -3.45 -13.14 -15.27
N THR A 481 -2.87 -13.60 -16.38
CA THR A 481 -1.73 -12.97 -17.05
C THR A 481 -2.11 -12.55 -18.46
N GLY A 482 -1.68 -11.37 -18.89
CA GLY A 482 -1.97 -10.89 -20.25
C GLY A 482 -2.06 -9.38 -20.30
N ASP A 483 -2.70 -8.87 -21.37
CA ASP A 483 -2.70 -7.44 -21.69
C ASP A 483 -3.84 -6.64 -21.01
N LYS A 484 -4.91 -7.33 -20.61
CA LYS A 484 -6.08 -6.76 -19.94
C LYS A 484 -6.31 -7.42 -18.59
N VAL A 485 -5.29 -7.38 -17.73
CA VAL A 485 -5.42 -7.86 -16.35
C VAL A 485 -6.16 -6.83 -15.50
N PRO A 486 -7.15 -7.24 -14.69
CA PRO A 486 -7.90 -6.31 -13.83
C PRO A 486 -7.06 -5.76 -12.67
N PHE A 487 -6.01 -6.49 -12.28
CA PHE A 487 -5.06 -6.11 -11.23
C PHE A 487 -3.62 -6.15 -11.76
N ALA A 488 -2.89 -5.03 -11.66
CA ALA A 488 -1.53 -4.95 -12.17
C ALA A 488 -0.49 -5.65 -11.27
N LEU A 489 -0.77 -5.75 -9.96
CA LEU A 489 0.05 -6.49 -8.98
C LEU A 489 1.56 -6.22 -9.08
N PRO A 490 2.04 -4.96 -9.12
CA PRO A 490 3.45 -4.70 -9.39
C PRO A 490 4.36 -5.28 -8.30
N GLN A 491 3.99 -5.19 -7.02
CA GLN A 491 4.79 -5.77 -5.94
C GLN A 491 4.79 -7.30 -5.98
N ALA A 492 3.61 -7.92 -6.08
CA ALA A 492 3.51 -9.38 -6.07
C ALA A 492 4.17 -10.02 -7.31
N ASN A 493 4.08 -9.40 -8.48
CA ASN A 493 4.78 -9.86 -9.67
C ASN A 493 6.30 -9.75 -9.53
N LEU A 494 6.82 -8.71 -8.87
CA LEU A 494 8.23 -8.60 -8.58
C LEU A 494 8.67 -9.78 -7.70
N MET A 495 7.91 -10.07 -6.64
CA MET A 495 8.23 -11.16 -5.71
C MET A 495 8.14 -12.53 -6.38
N SER A 496 7.12 -12.80 -7.19
CA SER A 496 7.00 -14.07 -7.93
C SER A 496 8.14 -14.23 -8.94
N THR A 497 8.47 -13.18 -9.69
CA THR A 497 9.55 -13.20 -10.68
C THR A 497 10.90 -13.46 -10.02
N LEU A 498 11.19 -12.78 -8.91
CA LEU A 498 12.44 -12.91 -8.17
C LEU A 498 12.61 -14.31 -7.60
N THR A 499 11.60 -14.79 -6.87
CA THR A 499 11.66 -16.07 -6.16
C THR A 499 11.67 -17.25 -7.14
N ALA A 500 10.75 -17.28 -8.10
CA ALA A 500 10.72 -18.32 -9.13
C ALA A 500 11.97 -18.30 -10.01
N GLY A 501 12.48 -17.11 -10.36
CA GLY A 501 13.67 -16.95 -11.18
C GLY A 501 14.95 -17.44 -10.50
N ILE A 502 15.17 -17.06 -9.24
CA ILE A 502 16.34 -17.51 -8.47
C ILE A 502 16.27 -19.03 -8.21
N MET A 503 15.10 -19.56 -7.84
CA MET A 503 14.95 -20.99 -7.51
C MET A 503 15.09 -21.90 -8.74
N SER A 504 14.54 -21.49 -9.89
CA SER A 504 14.59 -22.26 -11.13
C SER A 504 15.91 -22.12 -11.89
N GLY A 505 16.69 -21.08 -11.62
CA GLY A 505 17.87 -20.71 -12.41
C GLY A 505 17.54 -20.21 -13.83
N LYS A 506 16.25 -20.02 -14.17
CA LYS A 506 15.77 -19.64 -15.50
C LYS A 506 15.30 -18.17 -15.58
N LEU A 507 15.77 -17.33 -14.67
CA LEU A 507 15.46 -15.90 -14.71
C LEU A 507 15.98 -15.29 -16.04
N PRO A 508 15.21 -14.44 -16.75
CA PRO A 508 15.70 -13.76 -17.96
C PRO A 508 16.71 -12.66 -17.57
N TRP A 509 17.92 -13.09 -17.22
CA TRP A 509 18.96 -12.23 -16.64
C TRP A 509 19.30 -11.02 -17.50
N VAL A 510 19.30 -11.18 -18.83
CA VAL A 510 19.56 -10.06 -19.75
C VAL A 510 18.55 -8.91 -19.52
N MET A 511 17.27 -9.22 -19.37
CA MET A 511 16.22 -8.21 -19.15
C MET A 511 16.33 -7.60 -17.76
N ILE A 512 16.57 -8.44 -16.74
CA ILE A 512 16.72 -7.99 -15.35
C ILE A 512 17.95 -7.08 -15.20
N ILE A 513 19.09 -7.45 -15.78
CA ILE A 513 20.32 -6.66 -15.77
C ILE A 513 20.13 -5.37 -16.54
N THR A 514 19.49 -5.41 -17.72
CA THR A 514 19.16 -4.19 -18.49
C THR A 514 18.35 -3.22 -17.63
N GLY A 515 17.30 -3.72 -16.97
CA GLY A 515 16.51 -2.92 -16.02
C GLY A 515 17.33 -2.42 -14.83
N ALA A 516 18.21 -3.25 -14.27
CA ALA A 516 19.06 -2.85 -13.15
C ALA A 516 20.05 -1.73 -13.55
N VAL A 517 20.65 -1.81 -14.74
CA VAL A 517 21.50 -0.75 -15.28
C VAL A 517 20.71 0.53 -15.49
N MET A 518 19.49 0.44 -16.05
CA MET A 518 18.60 1.62 -16.16
C MET A 518 18.29 2.22 -14.78
N GLY A 519 18.01 1.39 -13.78
CA GLY A 519 17.79 1.85 -12.40
C GLY A 519 19.01 2.52 -11.77
N ILE A 520 20.21 2.01 -12.04
CA ILE A 520 21.48 2.64 -11.61
C ILE A 520 21.68 3.98 -12.33
N VAL A 521 21.36 4.08 -13.62
CA VAL A 521 21.43 5.37 -14.33
C VAL A 521 20.47 6.38 -13.71
N LEU A 522 19.22 5.98 -13.41
CA LEU A 522 18.26 6.84 -12.71
C LEU A 522 18.77 7.27 -11.33
N PHE A 523 19.44 6.37 -10.61
CA PHE A 523 20.08 6.70 -9.34
C PHE A 523 21.15 7.77 -9.48
N LEU A 524 22.02 7.66 -10.49
CA LEU A 524 23.10 8.62 -10.75
C LEU A 524 22.57 9.99 -11.19
N LEU A 525 21.34 10.04 -11.70
CA LEU A 525 20.64 11.28 -12.06
C LEU A 525 19.79 11.84 -10.91
N ASP A 526 19.91 11.28 -9.70
CA ASP A 526 19.11 11.65 -8.52
C ASP A 526 17.59 11.57 -8.73
N LEU A 527 17.14 10.66 -9.61
CA LEU A 527 15.72 10.43 -9.89
C LEU A 527 15.13 9.37 -8.93
N PRO A 528 13.83 9.47 -8.60
CA PRO A 528 13.14 8.49 -7.75
C PRO A 528 12.95 7.16 -8.48
N ILE A 529 13.95 6.28 -8.41
CA ILE A 529 14.03 5.01 -9.15
C ILE A 529 12.75 4.19 -9.02
N MET A 530 12.24 4.02 -7.80
CA MET A 530 11.07 3.17 -7.55
C MET A 530 9.82 3.71 -8.25
N THR A 531 9.61 5.02 -8.20
CA THR A 531 8.48 5.69 -8.83
C THR A 531 8.53 5.55 -10.36
N VAL A 532 9.70 5.78 -10.95
CA VAL A 532 9.92 5.62 -12.39
C VAL A 532 9.79 4.14 -12.80
N ALA A 533 10.30 3.21 -12.00
CA ALA A 533 10.24 1.78 -12.26
C ALA A 533 8.81 1.23 -12.17
N ILE A 534 8.03 1.65 -11.18
CA ILE A 534 6.60 1.33 -11.08
C ILE A 534 5.88 1.85 -12.32
N GLY A 535 6.15 3.10 -12.73
CA GLY A 535 5.61 3.65 -13.97
C GLY A 535 5.96 2.84 -15.21
N PHE A 536 7.25 2.49 -15.36
CA PHE A 536 7.74 1.67 -16.47
C PHE A 536 7.07 0.29 -16.52
N TYR A 537 6.81 -0.28 -15.35
CA TYR A 537 6.24 -1.61 -15.18
C TYR A 537 4.71 -1.64 -15.37
N LEU A 538 4.00 -0.62 -14.89
CA LEU A 538 2.56 -0.57 -14.91
C LEU A 538 2.00 -0.31 -16.32
N PRO A 539 0.75 -0.70 -16.58
CA PRO A 539 0.03 -0.27 -17.77
C PRO A 539 -0.02 1.27 -17.84
N ILE A 540 0.23 1.82 -19.03
CA ILE A 540 0.15 3.26 -19.25
C ILE A 540 -1.26 3.79 -18.90
N SER A 541 -2.30 2.98 -19.11
CA SER A 541 -3.69 3.25 -18.71
C SER A 541 -3.83 3.67 -17.24
N THR A 542 -3.13 3.00 -16.34
CA THR A 542 -3.12 3.27 -14.90
C THR A 542 -2.37 4.56 -14.58
N THR A 543 -1.19 4.75 -15.14
CA THR A 543 -0.37 5.95 -14.87
C THR A 543 -0.96 7.23 -15.47
N SER A 544 -1.64 7.13 -16.61
CA SER A 544 -2.29 8.28 -17.27
C SER A 544 -3.40 8.85 -16.39
N ILE A 545 -4.27 8.01 -15.82
CA ILE A 545 -5.38 8.49 -14.97
C ILE A 545 -4.88 9.02 -13.62
N ILE A 546 -3.79 8.45 -13.08
CA ILE A 546 -3.09 8.99 -11.91
C ILE A 546 -2.57 10.41 -12.22
N LEU A 547 -1.94 10.62 -13.39
CA LEU A 547 -1.53 11.95 -13.83
C LEU A 547 -2.71 12.92 -13.99
N VAL A 548 -3.85 12.47 -14.53
CA VAL A 548 -5.07 13.30 -14.60
C VAL A 548 -5.51 13.75 -13.21
N GLY A 549 -5.52 12.86 -12.21
CA GLY A 549 -5.82 13.21 -10.83
C GLY A 549 -4.88 14.27 -10.24
N ALA A 550 -3.59 14.15 -10.53
CA ALA A 550 -2.60 15.16 -10.13
C ALA A 550 -2.78 16.50 -10.84
N ILE A 551 -3.19 16.49 -12.11
CA ILE A 551 -3.55 17.71 -12.85
C ILE A 551 -4.78 18.38 -12.22
N VAL A 552 -5.79 17.60 -11.79
CA VAL A 552 -6.95 18.15 -11.06
C VAL A 552 -6.48 18.86 -9.79
N ARG A 553 -5.55 18.27 -9.03
CA ARG A 553 -4.95 18.93 -7.86
C ARG A 553 -4.22 20.22 -8.23
N LEU A 554 -3.39 20.19 -9.28
CA LEU A 554 -2.66 21.37 -9.75
C LEU A 554 -3.61 22.52 -10.15
N ILE A 555 -4.73 22.20 -10.81
CA ILE A 555 -5.75 23.19 -11.16
C ILE A 555 -6.39 23.78 -9.90
N VAL A 556 -6.74 22.94 -8.91
CA VAL A 556 -7.29 23.40 -7.63
C VAL A 556 -6.32 24.33 -6.89
N GLU A 557 -5.03 23.97 -6.86
CA GLU A 557 -3.98 24.78 -6.23
C GLU A 557 -3.83 26.14 -6.96
N ARG A 558 -3.79 26.15 -8.29
CA ARG A 558 -3.67 27.38 -9.09
C ARG A 558 -4.93 28.25 -9.08
N ALA A 559 -6.11 27.66 -8.92
CA ALA A 559 -7.38 28.38 -8.83
C ALA A 559 -7.62 29.02 -7.45
N SER A 560 -6.76 28.73 -6.47
CA SER A 560 -6.84 29.28 -5.11
C SER A 560 -6.14 30.64 -5.04
N LYS A 561 -6.82 31.65 -4.49
CA LYS A 561 -6.33 33.04 -4.49
C LYS A 561 -5.44 33.37 -3.29
N SER A 562 -5.51 32.57 -2.23
CA SER A 562 -4.72 32.73 -1.00
C SER A 562 -4.19 31.38 -0.49
N GLU A 563 -3.11 31.39 0.29
CA GLU A 563 -2.52 30.16 0.83
C GLU A 563 -3.49 29.42 1.77
N LYS A 564 -4.25 30.15 2.60
CA LYS A 564 -5.28 29.57 3.48
C LYS A 564 -6.41 28.91 2.66
N GLU A 565 -6.81 29.51 1.54
CA GLU A 565 -7.81 28.92 0.65
C GLU A 565 -7.28 27.65 -0.05
N LYS A 566 -6.02 27.67 -0.47
CA LYS A 566 -5.33 26.52 -1.06
C LYS A 566 -5.26 25.36 -0.07
N GLU A 567 -4.84 25.60 1.17
CA GLU A 567 -4.77 24.57 2.22
C GLU A 567 -6.13 23.91 2.46
N VAL A 568 -7.19 24.70 2.59
CA VAL A 568 -8.57 24.19 2.79
C VAL A 568 -9.03 23.37 1.59
N ARG A 569 -8.87 23.88 0.37
CA ARG A 569 -9.28 23.18 -0.86
C ARG A 569 -8.50 21.89 -1.08
N VAL A 570 -7.19 21.89 -0.82
CA VAL A 570 -6.35 20.69 -0.92
C VAL A 570 -6.76 19.67 0.14
N SER A 571 -6.99 20.08 1.39
CA SER A 571 -7.47 19.19 2.46
C SER A 571 -8.84 18.57 2.15
N ASN A 572 -9.79 19.36 1.67
CA ASN A 572 -11.10 18.89 1.21
C ASN A 572 -10.97 17.98 -0.01
N GLY A 573 -10.07 18.29 -0.94
CA GLY A 573 -9.77 17.46 -2.10
C GLY A 573 -9.15 16.12 -1.74
N ILE A 574 -8.26 16.07 -0.74
CA ILE A 574 -7.71 14.82 -0.18
C ILE A 574 -8.84 13.99 0.45
N SER A 575 -9.76 14.64 1.17
CA SER A 575 -10.93 13.97 1.76
C SER A 575 -11.86 13.39 0.69
N LEU A 576 -12.17 14.15 -0.36
CA LEU A 576 -12.96 13.69 -1.50
C LEU A 576 -12.27 12.54 -2.23
N SER A 577 -10.96 12.65 -2.45
CA SER A 577 -10.16 11.63 -3.12
C SER A 577 -10.09 10.33 -2.33
N SER A 578 -10.00 10.43 -1.00
CA SER A 578 -10.12 9.27 -0.10
C SER A 578 -11.49 8.61 -0.24
N GLY A 579 -12.55 9.42 -0.41
CA GLY A 579 -13.89 8.95 -0.76
C GLY A 579 -13.94 8.22 -2.09
N LEU A 580 -13.32 8.75 -3.16
CA LEU A 580 -13.25 8.09 -4.48
C LEU A 580 -12.55 6.73 -4.39
N VAL A 581 -11.46 6.65 -3.64
CA VAL A 581 -10.71 5.41 -3.41
C VAL A 581 -11.55 4.40 -2.65
N ALA A 582 -12.19 4.79 -1.55
CA ALA A 582 -13.05 3.91 -0.75
C ALA A 582 -14.29 3.47 -1.55
N GLY A 583 -14.98 4.40 -2.21
CA GLY A 583 -16.15 4.11 -3.03
C GLY A 583 -15.82 3.19 -4.20
N GLY A 584 -14.75 3.48 -4.95
CA GLY A 584 -14.32 2.63 -6.06
C GLY A 584 -13.84 1.25 -5.62
N SER A 585 -13.14 1.15 -4.48
CA SER A 585 -12.62 -0.14 -4.00
C SER A 585 -13.71 -1.03 -3.43
N ILE A 586 -14.57 -0.49 -2.56
CA ILE A 586 -15.61 -1.27 -1.89
C ILE A 586 -16.69 -1.68 -2.89
N ILE A 587 -17.16 -0.74 -3.72
CA ILE A 587 -18.16 -1.06 -4.75
C ILE A 587 -17.57 -1.99 -5.80
N GLY A 588 -16.30 -1.80 -6.22
CA GLY A 588 -15.62 -2.71 -7.12
C GLY A 588 -15.50 -4.13 -6.56
N LEU A 589 -15.14 -4.28 -5.28
CA LEU A 589 -15.08 -5.57 -4.61
C LEU A 589 -16.47 -6.25 -4.56
N ILE A 590 -17.53 -5.51 -4.21
CA ILE A 590 -18.91 -6.02 -4.22
C ILE A 590 -19.32 -6.46 -5.65
N GLY A 591 -18.95 -5.68 -6.66
CA GLY A 591 -19.20 -5.99 -8.06
C GLY A 591 -18.58 -7.33 -8.47
N ILE A 592 -17.32 -7.54 -8.11
CA ILE A 592 -16.63 -8.81 -8.36
C ILE A 592 -17.30 -9.96 -7.60
N ILE A 593 -17.71 -9.75 -6.34
CA ILE A 593 -18.45 -10.77 -5.58
C ILE A 593 -19.73 -11.19 -6.32
N PHE A 594 -20.48 -10.23 -6.86
CA PHE A 594 -21.71 -10.52 -7.61
C PHE A 594 -21.44 -11.17 -8.97
N GLN A 595 -20.34 -10.82 -9.64
CA GLN A 595 -19.90 -11.47 -10.88
C GLN A 595 -19.49 -12.93 -10.62
N VAL A 596 -18.65 -13.17 -9.60
CA VAL A 596 -18.14 -14.51 -9.25
C VAL A 596 -19.25 -15.42 -8.70
N SER A 597 -20.20 -14.88 -7.95
CA SER A 597 -21.37 -15.64 -7.46
C SER A 597 -22.44 -15.89 -8.53
N GLY A 598 -22.28 -15.35 -9.74
CA GLY A 598 -23.23 -15.52 -10.84
C GLY A 598 -24.55 -14.75 -10.67
N VAL A 599 -24.67 -13.88 -9.66
CA VAL A 599 -25.82 -13.00 -9.44
C VAL A 599 -25.95 -11.98 -10.57
N ILE A 600 -24.82 -11.54 -11.11
CA ILE A 600 -24.76 -10.61 -12.25
C ILE A 600 -23.95 -11.27 -13.36
N LYS A 601 -24.55 -11.40 -14.54
CA LYS A 601 -23.81 -11.68 -15.77
C LYS A 601 -23.33 -10.35 -16.31
N GLY A 602 -22.01 -10.14 -16.36
CA GLY A 602 -21.43 -8.91 -16.92
C GLY A 602 -22.05 -8.65 -18.30
N SER A 603 -22.58 -7.44 -18.50
CA SER A 603 -23.05 -7.04 -19.82
C SER A 603 -21.84 -6.69 -20.67
N GLU A 604 -21.83 -7.06 -21.95
CA GLU A 604 -20.86 -6.48 -22.88
C GLU A 604 -21.44 -5.17 -23.40
N PRO A 605 -20.73 -4.04 -23.25
CA PRO A 605 -21.22 -2.77 -23.75
C PRO A 605 -21.34 -2.86 -25.27
N SER A 606 -22.42 -2.30 -25.83
CA SER A 606 -22.67 -2.25 -27.27
C SER A 606 -22.97 -0.84 -27.75
N GLY A 607 -22.85 -0.60 -29.06
CA GLY A 607 -23.05 0.72 -29.66
C GLY A 607 -22.07 1.76 -29.13
N PHE A 608 -22.54 3.00 -28.90
CA PHE A 608 -21.70 4.10 -28.40
C PHE A 608 -21.03 3.77 -27.06
N ALA A 609 -21.71 3.01 -26.20
CA ALA A 609 -21.21 2.65 -24.88
C ALA A 609 -19.92 1.81 -24.93
N ALA A 610 -19.65 1.12 -26.04
CA ALA A 610 -18.44 0.33 -26.24
C ALA A 610 -17.24 1.17 -26.76
N THR A 611 -17.48 2.40 -27.20
CA THR A 611 -16.48 3.20 -27.92
C THR A 611 -15.54 3.98 -26.99
N ASN A 612 -14.42 4.47 -27.52
CA ASN A 612 -13.58 5.45 -26.83
C ASN A 612 -14.36 6.73 -26.48
N GLY A 613 -15.38 7.09 -27.27
CA GLY A 613 -16.23 8.27 -27.02
C GLY A 613 -16.95 8.20 -25.68
N MET A 614 -17.49 7.04 -25.31
CA MET A 614 -18.09 6.85 -23.99
C MET A 614 -17.07 6.99 -22.87
N ALA A 615 -15.87 6.42 -23.05
CA ALA A 615 -14.81 6.54 -22.06
C ALA A 615 -14.39 8.01 -21.84
N PHE A 616 -14.31 8.83 -22.91
CA PHE A 616 -14.10 10.29 -22.77
C PHE A 616 -15.22 11.00 -22.01
N VAL A 617 -16.48 10.63 -22.26
CA VAL A 617 -17.63 11.20 -21.53
C VAL A 617 -17.53 10.86 -20.04
N ILE A 618 -17.23 9.60 -19.69
CA ILE A 618 -17.05 9.19 -18.29
C ILE A 618 -15.86 9.95 -17.67
N LEU A 619 -14.76 10.15 -18.40
CA LEU A 619 -13.61 10.91 -17.91
C LEU A 619 -13.99 12.37 -17.62
N ALA A 620 -14.70 13.02 -18.54
CA ALA A 620 -15.17 14.39 -18.36
C ALA A 620 -16.11 14.49 -17.16
N ILE A 621 -17.07 13.57 -17.02
CA ILE A 621 -17.98 13.51 -15.86
C ILE A 621 -17.18 13.34 -14.57
N LEU A 622 -16.22 12.41 -14.53
CA LEU A 622 -15.40 12.15 -13.36
C LEU A 622 -14.59 13.40 -12.95
N VAL A 623 -13.92 14.04 -13.91
CA VAL A 623 -13.12 15.25 -13.65
C VAL A 623 -13.99 16.41 -13.19
N ILE A 624 -15.14 16.64 -13.84
CA ILE A 624 -16.06 17.73 -13.47
C ILE A 624 -16.68 17.47 -12.10
N ALA A 625 -17.17 16.25 -11.86
CA ALA A 625 -17.81 15.87 -10.60
C ALA A 625 -16.85 15.92 -9.41
N THR A 626 -15.55 15.73 -9.65
CA THR A 626 -14.53 15.84 -8.60
C THR A 626 -14.06 17.29 -8.41
N MET A 627 -13.88 18.03 -9.50
CA MET A 627 -13.34 19.40 -9.45
C MET A 627 -14.34 20.44 -8.92
N ILE A 628 -15.62 20.38 -9.33
CA ILE A 628 -16.64 21.36 -8.93
C ILE A 628 -16.83 21.41 -7.40
N PRO A 629 -17.00 20.28 -6.68
CA PRO A 629 -17.12 20.32 -5.23
C PRO A 629 -15.90 20.94 -4.55
N ILE A 630 -14.69 20.63 -5.02
CA ILE A 630 -13.45 21.11 -4.41
C ILE A 630 -13.31 22.62 -4.63
N LEU A 631 -13.52 23.11 -5.86
CA LEU A 631 -13.45 24.53 -6.17
C LEU A 631 -14.55 25.36 -5.49
N SER A 632 -15.70 24.76 -5.21
CA SER A 632 -16.79 25.40 -4.47
C SER A 632 -16.61 25.38 -2.95
N SER A 633 -15.53 24.79 -2.42
CA SER A 633 -15.24 24.84 -0.99
C SER A 633 -14.96 26.28 -0.57
N LYS A 634 -15.78 26.82 0.33
CA LYS A 634 -15.62 28.19 0.83
C LYS A 634 -14.79 28.17 2.10
N VAL A 635 -13.79 29.04 2.17
CA VAL A 635 -13.12 29.34 3.44
C VAL A 635 -14.15 30.00 4.35
N LYS A 636 -14.57 29.33 5.43
CA LYS A 636 -15.31 30.01 6.49
C LYS A 636 -14.38 31.08 7.06
N SER A 637 -14.74 32.35 6.87
CA SER A 637 -14.07 33.46 7.57
C SER A 637 -14.30 33.24 9.05
N ASP A 638 -13.21 33.04 9.80
CA ASP A 638 -13.22 33.16 11.25
C ASP A 638 -13.84 34.54 11.57
N LYS A 639 -14.99 34.53 12.25
CA LYS A 639 -15.58 35.71 12.88
C LYS A 639 -15.42 35.54 14.38
#